data_AF-M2TL19-F1
#
_entry.id   AF-M2TL19-F1
#
_cell.length_a   1.000
_cell.length_b   1.000
_cell.length_c   1.000
_cell.angle_alpha   90.00
_cell.angle_beta   90.00
_cell.angle_gamma   90.00
#
_symmetry.space_group_name_H-M   'P 1'
#
loop_
_entity.id
_entity.type
_entity.pdbx_description
1 polymer ?
#
loop_
_entity_poly.entity_id
_entity_poly.type
_entity_poly.pdbx_seq_one_letter_code
_entity_poly.pdbx_strand_id
1 'polypeptide(L)'
;MLDLIPSRECSPSGFDPLNQPMPKAAASQSSMLLKLPDDIFKCVMDYLDRDAAWSLKRLCKGMANSVTVNQLLYKYPIQLNDVRDIRLGDWKYRSIGRTRWMSFMDSINDSNRRHVHKLAMSHWASIDDFKWIEGNLPCLTSLDISAIKDFVWTPEETWTWKMLADACPYLFARLEELEVANWADYTAHSRIEYSYSYQDYRFKQSFRISRRRDGGSVANAIFPICKRLKTLAIRERYSGFHTWNEWEVHQRVCCLVDGVQKYCPETMTKLRVHDYAPYRSLFSTDATKWSRIKDVEIGLYSWMEDRRDRDVIGPIPYRITQGHHHRDEEEAFDDKTFEACERDHMVLGNHVVQGVGASFEDLLQSLQTISKKYPNINMKPIRNLRNITLHPFHLVNVMQRRNHFGQPPQQINDPAMSDPSSKPEVQEALRWLARECDWKPVLAWESMMCDVFPANLEPNRTFLPKPDILSRIQTMVARLRSLDIPIRISIGDRGNTCPSSGLDGSLYFGPFKTFVGEGADRREVLLPTQAVFSLTPIASMVDELTIQYPADVPGVSGWLRAAKRPTPAEKALMEREMIGWRRFWMRYASQFKNLKKLTANVPNDIYEDWGKSELVTLLEDERWQMLEVEDKPDYTSSSYFPFSNPSTLRYRFPRNRSKTKFAQRVFFRLNNEPLDLVVAQPELSAKEREEREITDAMIKESESICERSLGHRFWVRREGQEKAEGKVEEKDGKRKWSDNDENGVNGEKEAEEMEAKRPRIEREGFAEFFHVL
;
A
#
# COMPACT_ATOMS: atom_id res chain seq x y z
N MET A 1 -9.37 0.94 -10.03
CA MET A 1 -10.78 0.63 -9.71
C MET A 1 -11.03 -0.86 -9.87
N LEU A 2 -11.59 -1.64 -8.95
CA LEU A 2 -11.81 -1.63 -7.48
C LEU A 2 -12.15 -3.13 -7.22
N ASP A 3 -11.51 -3.91 -6.37
CA ASP A 3 -11.61 -3.76 -4.92
C ASP A 3 -10.47 -3.00 -4.26
N LEU A 4 -10.94 -2.09 -3.44
CA LEU A 4 -10.29 -0.98 -2.79
C LEU A 4 -9.42 -1.39 -1.61
N ILE A 5 -8.59 -0.42 -1.24
CA ILE A 5 -7.92 -0.22 0.05
C ILE A 5 -8.75 -0.83 1.20
N PRO A 6 -8.13 -1.56 2.16
CA PRO A 6 -8.86 -2.16 3.27
C PRO A 6 -9.68 -1.12 4.04
N SER A 7 -10.98 -1.43 4.14
CA SER A 7 -12.02 -0.65 4.80
C SER A 7 -11.64 -0.20 6.22
N ARG A 8 -11.92 1.08 6.52
CA ARG A 8 -11.85 1.69 7.87
C ARG A 8 -13.23 2.08 8.41
N GLU A 9 -14.34 1.72 7.76
CA GLU A 9 -15.70 2.16 8.13
C GLU A 9 -16.70 1.01 8.36
N CYS A 10 -17.73 1.32 9.14
CA CYS A 10 -18.58 0.42 9.93
C CYS A 10 -19.33 -0.69 9.16
N SER A 11 -19.54 -1.84 9.83
CA SER A 11 -20.51 -2.88 9.44
C SER A 11 -21.96 -2.37 9.47
N PRO A 12 -22.90 -3.11 8.85
CA PRO A 12 -24.33 -2.85 9.03
C PRO A 12 -24.68 -2.88 10.51
N SER A 13 -25.13 -1.75 11.05
CA SER A 13 -25.63 -1.65 12.42
C SER A 13 -27.12 -1.91 12.44
N GLY A 14 -27.59 -2.74 13.38
CA GLY A 14 -29.02 -2.94 13.68
C GLY A 14 -29.78 -1.68 14.13
N PHE A 15 -29.07 -0.57 14.36
CA PHE A 15 -29.69 0.75 14.48
C PHE A 15 -29.77 1.41 13.11
N ASP A 16 -30.84 1.12 12.37
CA ASP A 16 -31.62 2.23 11.85
C ASP A 16 -32.24 2.89 13.09
N PRO A 17 -31.87 4.11 13.49
CA PRO A 17 -32.76 4.86 14.34
C PRO A 17 -34.05 4.95 13.52
N LEU A 18 -35.11 4.28 13.96
CA LEU A 18 -36.46 4.35 13.41
C LEU A 18 -36.98 5.81 13.24
N ASN A 19 -36.19 6.80 13.67
CA ASN A 19 -36.45 8.24 13.66
C ASN A 19 -35.26 9.08 13.13
N GLN A 20 -34.43 8.62 12.18
CA GLN A 20 -33.72 9.61 11.35
C GLN A 20 -34.73 10.24 10.39
N PRO A 21 -34.85 11.58 10.34
CA PRO A 21 -35.67 12.21 9.33
C PRO A 21 -35.11 11.79 7.97
N MET A 22 -35.94 11.14 7.14
CA MET A 22 -35.60 10.87 5.75
C MET A 22 -34.94 12.11 5.16
N PRO A 23 -33.79 11.99 4.47
CA PRO A 23 -33.13 13.13 3.88
C PRO A 23 -34.15 13.95 3.08
N LYS A 24 -34.38 15.20 3.52
CA LYS A 24 -35.31 16.11 2.86
C LYS A 24 -34.89 16.25 1.40
N ALA A 25 -35.87 16.15 0.50
CA ALA A 25 -35.71 16.02 -0.93
C ALA A 25 -34.62 16.95 -1.51
N ALA A 26 -33.47 16.37 -1.84
CA ALA A 26 -32.61 16.94 -2.86
C ALA A 26 -33.27 16.70 -4.23
N ALA A 27 -33.11 17.67 -5.14
CA ALA A 27 -33.70 17.68 -6.48
C ALA A 27 -33.61 16.31 -7.18
N SER A 28 -34.63 15.96 -7.96
CA SER A 28 -34.76 14.68 -8.68
C SER A 28 -33.47 14.34 -9.43
N GLN A 29 -32.63 13.50 -8.85
CA GLN A 29 -31.41 13.03 -9.50
C GLN A 29 -31.81 12.05 -10.60
N SER A 30 -31.76 12.50 -11.85
CA SER A 30 -32.00 11.69 -13.04
C SER A 30 -30.76 10.87 -13.40
N SER A 31 -30.25 10.06 -12.47
CA SER A 31 -29.12 9.18 -12.78
C SER A 31 -29.60 8.03 -13.67
N MET A 32 -29.00 7.90 -14.86
CA MET A 32 -29.22 6.76 -15.77
C MET A 32 -28.85 5.42 -15.09
N LEU A 33 -27.90 5.44 -14.14
CA LEU A 33 -27.50 4.26 -13.36
C LEU A 33 -28.65 3.69 -12.54
N LEU A 34 -29.49 4.56 -11.96
CA LEU A 34 -30.66 4.16 -11.15
C LEU A 34 -31.85 3.69 -12.01
N LYS A 35 -31.74 3.79 -13.34
CA LYS A 35 -32.75 3.31 -14.31
C LYS A 35 -32.32 2.01 -14.99
N LEU A 36 -31.16 1.46 -14.64
CA LEU A 36 -30.71 0.18 -15.18
C LEU A 36 -31.65 -0.94 -14.72
N PRO A 37 -32.01 -1.87 -15.62
CA PRO A 37 -32.60 -3.15 -15.25
C PRO A 37 -31.77 -3.86 -14.16
N ASP A 38 -32.42 -4.59 -13.25
CA ASP A 38 -31.76 -5.17 -12.07
C ASP A 38 -30.69 -6.23 -12.41
N ASP A 39 -30.82 -6.90 -13.55
CA ASP A 39 -29.82 -7.82 -14.11
C ASP A 39 -28.56 -7.09 -14.57
N ILE A 40 -28.69 -5.96 -15.28
CA ILE A 40 -27.55 -5.11 -15.67
C ILE A 40 -26.94 -4.43 -14.44
N PHE A 41 -27.79 -3.97 -13.52
CA PHE A 41 -27.34 -3.36 -12.27
C PHE A 41 -26.54 -4.35 -11.44
N LYS A 42 -26.94 -5.62 -11.39
CA LYS A 42 -26.17 -6.69 -10.73
C LYS A 42 -24.77 -6.85 -11.31
N CYS A 43 -24.60 -6.76 -12.63
CA CYS A 43 -23.27 -6.76 -13.25
C CYS A 43 -22.41 -5.57 -12.79
N VAL A 44 -23.00 -4.41 -12.52
CA VAL A 44 -22.27 -3.26 -11.92
C VAL A 44 -21.94 -3.52 -10.46
N MET A 45 -22.88 -4.11 -9.71
CA MET A 45 -22.71 -4.44 -8.29
C MET A 45 -21.61 -5.47 -8.05
N ASP A 46 -21.33 -6.35 -9.01
CA ASP A 46 -20.20 -7.30 -8.94
C ASP A 46 -18.83 -6.60 -8.88
N TYR A 47 -18.75 -5.30 -9.19
CA TYR A 47 -17.54 -4.47 -9.09
C TYR A 47 -17.53 -3.53 -7.88
N LEU A 48 -18.55 -3.58 -7.02
CA LEU A 48 -18.65 -2.73 -5.85
C LEU A 48 -18.34 -3.54 -4.59
N ASP A 49 -17.68 -2.89 -3.63
CA ASP A 49 -17.44 -3.45 -2.32
C ASP A 49 -18.60 -3.15 -1.35
N ARG A 50 -18.48 -3.70 -0.14
CA ARG A 50 -19.44 -3.50 0.96
C ARG A 50 -19.66 -2.02 1.27
N ASP A 51 -18.61 -1.21 1.22
CA ASP A 51 -18.66 0.19 1.65
C ASP A 51 -19.31 1.08 0.58
N ALA A 52 -19.06 0.77 -0.69
CA ALA A 52 -19.79 1.32 -1.82
C ALA A 52 -21.27 0.92 -1.77
N ALA A 53 -21.58 -0.34 -1.45
CA ALA A 53 -22.96 -0.80 -1.24
C ALA A 53 -23.66 -0.04 -0.11
N TRP A 54 -22.95 0.16 1.01
CA TRP A 54 -23.44 0.96 2.14
C TRP A 54 -23.66 2.42 1.76
N SER A 55 -22.74 2.99 0.99
CA SER A 55 -22.86 4.36 0.48
C SER A 55 -24.05 4.51 -0.46
N LEU A 56 -24.28 3.54 -1.37
CA LEU A 56 -25.47 3.50 -2.22
C LEU A 56 -26.75 3.43 -1.38
N LYS A 57 -26.76 2.57 -0.36
CA LYS A 57 -27.90 2.44 0.56
C LYS A 57 -28.23 3.74 1.29
N ARG A 58 -27.20 4.48 1.73
CA ARG A 58 -27.33 5.74 2.49
C ARG A 58 -27.63 6.95 1.60
N LEU A 59 -27.05 7.03 0.42
CA LEU A 59 -27.04 8.24 -0.42
C LEU A 59 -28.09 8.22 -1.53
N CYS A 60 -28.48 7.05 -2.03
CA CYS A 60 -29.37 6.93 -3.20
C CYS A 60 -30.81 6.59 -2.78
N LYS A 61 -31.74 7.50 -3.10
CA LYS A 61 -33.18 7.28 -2.92
C LYS A 61 -33.63 6.05 -3.72
N GLY A 62 -34.29 5.09 -3.05
CA GLY A 62 -34.76 3.84 -3.65
C GLY A 62 -33.81 2.64 -3.49
N MET A 63 -32.50 2.88 -3.25
CA MET A 63 -31.53 1.80 -3.04
C MET A 63 -31.53 1.25 -1.61
N ALA A 64 -32.13 1.99 -0.66
CA ALA A 64 -32.32 1.53 0.72
C ALA A 64 -33.04 0.17 0.82
N ASN A 65 -33.99 -0.08 -0.09
CA ASN A 65 -34.81 -1.29 -0.14
C ASN A 65 -34.38 -2.27 -1.25
N SER A 66 -33.28 -2.02 -1.95
CA SER A 66 -32.82 -2.89 -3.03
C SER A 66 -32.34 -4.24 -2.47
N VAL A 67 -32.92 -5.32 -2.98
CA VAL A 67 -32.51 -6.69 -2.64
C VAL A 67 -31.06 -6.92 -3.07
N THR A 68 -30.68 -6.47 -4.28
CA THR A 68 -29.32 -6.61 -4.83
C THR A 68 -28.28 -5.89 -3.97
N VAL A 69 -28.59 -4.67 -3.49
CA VAL A 69 -27.71 -3.93 -2.57
C VAL A 69 -27.61 -4.63 -1.21
N ASN A 70 -28.72 -5.11 -0.65
CA ASN A 70 -28.71 -5.87 0.60
C ASN A 70 -27.94 -7.20 0.47
N GLN A 71 -28.06 -7.89 -0.66
CA GLN A 71 -27.29 -9.10 -0.94
C GLN A 71 -25.79 -8.81 -0.90
N LEU A 72 -25.33 -7.75 -1.56
CA LEU A 72 -23.91 -7.36 -1.54
C LEU A 72 -23.45 -6.98 -0.14
N LEU A 73 -24.25 -6.17 0.57
CA LEU A 73 -23.92 -5.68 1.91
C LEU A 73 -23.74 -6.81 2.93
N TYR A 74 -24.64 -7.82 2.89
CA TYR A 74 -24.62 -8.94 3.83
C TYR A 74 -23.78 -10.13 3.35
N LYS A 75 -23.27 -10.14 2.11
CA LYS A 75 -22.47 -11.25 1.58
C LYS A 75 -21.25 -11.57 2.44
N TYR A 76 -20.56 -10.52 2.91
CA TYR A 76 -19.38 -10.59 3.77
C TYR A 76 -19.38 -9.44 4.80
N PRO A 77 -20.22 -9.53 5.85
CA PRO A 77 -20.58 -8.39 6.69
C PRO A 77 -19.47 -8.01 7.70
N ILE A 78 -18.70 -8.99 8.17
CA ILE A 78 -17.53 -8.82 9.04
C ILE A 78 -16.34 -9.48 8.36
N GLN A 79 -15.30 -8.69 8.07
CA GLN A 79 -14.11 -9.11 7.34
C GLN A 79 -12.88 -9.24 8.23
N LEU A 80 -11.83 -9.89 7.74
CA LEU A 80 -10.60 -10.08 8.50
C LEU A 80 -10.05 -8.79 9.11
N ASN A 81 -9.97 -7.69 8.34
CA ASN A 81 -9.43 -6.42 8.84
C ASN A 81 -10.30 -5.79 9.94
N ASP A 82 -11.56 -6.21 10.03
CA ASP A 82 -12.45 -5.77 11.09
C ASP A 82 -12.12 -6.47 12.42
N VAL A 83 -11.45 -7.64 12.40
CA VAL A 83 -11.26 -8.53 13.56
C VAL A 83 -9.81 -8.89 13.90
N ARG A 84 -8.91 -8.78 12.92
CA ARG A 84 -7.48 -9.02 13.03
C ARG A 84 -6.86 -7.81 13.73
N ASP A 85 -6.22 -8.05 14.87
CA ASP A 85 -5.53 -7.04 15.68
C ASP A 85 -6.42 -6.15 16.58
N ILE A 86 -7.69 -6.52 16.82
CA ILE A 86 -8.55 -5.87 17.83
C ILE A 86 -7.91 -6.06 19.23
N ARG A 87 -7.61 -4.96 19.94
CA ARG A 87 -7.17 -5.02 21.35
C ARG A 87 -8.34 -5.32 22.28
N LEU A 88 -8.09 -5.82 23.49
CA LEU A 88 -9.15 -6.07 24.49
C LEU A 88 -10.04 -4.83 24.73
N GLY A 89 -9.44 -3.65 24.84
CA GLY A 89 -10.17 -2.39 25.02
C GLY A 89 -11.03 -2.04 23.80
N ASP A 90 -10.56 -2.34 22.60
CA ASP A 90 -11.30 -2.13 21.36
C ASP A 90 -12.45 -3.13 21.23
N TRP A 91 -12.25 -4.38 21.66
CA TRP A 91 -13.31 -5.37 21.74
C TRP A 91 -14.41 -4.95 22.72
N LYS A 92 -14.04 -4.60 23.95
CA LYS A 92 -15.00 -4.34 25.04
C LYS A 92 -15.69 -2.98 24.96
N TYR A 93 -14.97 -1.93 24.58
CA TYR A 93 -15.42 -0.55 24.79
C TYR A 93 -15.55 0.26 23.50
N ARG A 94 -15.08 -0.24 22.35
CA ARG A 94 -15.22 0.46 21.07
C ARG A 94 -16.31 -0.18 20.21
N SER A 95 -16.92 0.65 19.38
CA SER A 95 -17.96 0.23 18.42
C SER A 95 -17.47 -0.74 17.35
N ILE A 96 -16.15 -0.93 17.21
CA ILE A 96 -15.55 -1.84 16.22
C ILE A 96 -15.51 -3.31 16.67
N GLY A 97 -15.71 -3.58 17.97
CA GLY A 97 -15.59 -4.91 18.57
C GLY A 97 -16.93 -5.57 18.92
N ARG A 98 -17.16 -5.80 20.21
CA ARG A 98 -18.36 -6.50 20.73
C ARG A 98 -19.65 -5.82 20.33
N THR A 99 -19.70 -4.48 20.38
CA THR A 99 -20.87 -3.72 19.91
C THR A 99 -21.16 -3.98 18.44
N ARG A 100 -20.11 -4.10 17.60
CA ARG A 100 -20.25 -4.42 16.17
C ARG A 100 -20.84 -5.81 16.00
N TRP A 101 -20.31 -6.78 16.73
CA TRP A 101 -20.77 -8.16 16.71
C TRP A 101 -22.24 -8.28 17.13
N MET A 102 -22.62 -7.66 18.25
CA MET A 102 -24.03 -7.60 18.70
C MET A 102 -24.92 -6.91 17.67
N SER A 103 -24.49 -5.76 17.15
CA SER A 103 -25.27 -5.02 16.14
C SER A 103 -25.48 -5.83 14.86
N PHE A 104 -24.50 -6.65 14.48
CA PHE A 104 -24.64 -7.60 13.39
C PHE A 104 -25.67 -8.68 13.72
N MET A 105 -25.56 -9.33 14.89
CA MET A 105 -26.53 -10.35 15.34
C MET A 105 -27.96 -9.79 15.37
N ASP A 106 -28.15 -8.59 15.92
CA ASP A 106 -29.45 -7.91 16.00
C ASP A 106 -30.00 -7.54 14.61
N SER A 107 -29.12 -7.29 13.63
CA SER A 107 -29.53 -6.96 12.26
C SER A 107 -30.00 -8.19 11.48
N ILE A 108 -29.67 -9.41 11.92
CA ILE A 108 -30.01 -10.64 11.19
C ILE A 108 -31.45 -11.04 11.46
N ASN A 109 -32.18 -11.30 10.38
CA ASN A 109 -33.59 -11.72 10.41
C ASN A 109 -33.90 -12.62 9.19
N ASP A 110 -35.16 -13.03 9.05
CA ASP A 110 -35.59 -13.93 7.98
C ASP A 110 -35.33 -13.41 6.55
N SER A 111 -35.30 -12.09 6.36
CA SER A 111 -35.11 -11.48 5.05
C SER A 111 -33.65 -11.48 4.58
N ASN A 112 -32.67 -11.46 5.50
CA ASN A 112 -31.26 -11.26 5.15
C ASN A 112 -30.32 -12.41 5.56
N ARG A 113 -30.71 -13.29 6.48
CA ARG A 113 -29.84 -14.37 7.01
C ARG A 113 -29.29 -15.32 5.94
N ARG A 114 -29.99 -15.44 4.82
CA ARG A 114 -29.59 -16.26 3.66
C ARG A 114 -28.57 -15.57 2.74
N HIS A 115 -28.33 -14.27 2.93
CA HIS A 115 -27.36 -13.52 2.14
C HIS A 115 -25.95 -13.60 2.70
N VAL A 116 -25.78 -14.05 3.96
CA VAL A 116 -24.47 -14.18 4.59
C VAL A 116 -23.78 -15.46 4.11
N HIS A 117 -22.69 -15.30 3.35
CA HIS A 117 -21.94 -16.42 2.76
C HIS A 117 -20.53 -16.56 3.35
N LYS A 118 -19.92 -15.45 3.77
CA LYS A 118 -18.59 -15.41 4.39
C LYS A 118 -18.61 -14.59 5.68
N LEU A 119 -17.83 -15.00 6.68
CA LEU A 119 -17.72 -14.30 7.96
C LEU A 119 -16.31 -14.49 8.56
N ALA A 120 -15.73 -13.43 9.13
CA ALA A 120 -14.48 -13.50 9.89
C ALA A 120 -14.73 -13.38 11.39
N MET A 121 -14.01 -14.17 12.19
CA MET A 121 -14.15 -14.25 13.64
C MET A 121 -12.90 -13.74 14.36
N SER A 122 -13.09 -12.98 15.44
CA SER A 122 -12.00 -12.48 16.28
C SER A 122 -11.52 -13.52 17.30
N HIS A 123 -10.32 -13.34 17.85
CA HIS A 123 -9.77 -14.17 18.93
C HIS A 123 -10.57 -14.11 20.24
N TRP A 124 -11.46 -13.11 20.37
CA TRP A 124 -12.41 -12.94 21.48
C TRP A 124 -13.77 -13.61 21.26
N ALA A 125 -13.92 -14.42 20.21
CA ALA A 125 -15.17 -15.12 19.95
C ALA A 125 -15.36 -16.32 20.89
N SER A 126 -16.57 -16.44 21.43
CA SER A 126 -17.00 -17.51 22.31
C SER A 126 -17.54 -18.70 21.53
N ILE A 127 -17.61 -19.88 22.17
CA ILE A 127 -18.31 -21.03 21.58
C ILE A 127 -19.78 -20.69 21.27
N ASP A 128 -20.42 -19.87 22.11
CA ASP A 128 -21.83 -19.52 21.91
C ASP A 128 -22.03 -18.61 20.69
N ASP A 129 -21.04 -17.77 20.34
CA ASP A 129 -21.03 -17.03 19.08
C ASP A 129 -21.01 -17.98 17.88
N PHE A 130 -20.20 -19.05 17.93
CA PHE A 130 -20.19 -20.07 16.87
C PHE A 130 -21.48 -20.88 16.80
N LYS A 131 -22.10 -21.23 17.93
CA LYS A 131 -23.43 -21.87 17.95
C LYS A 131 -24.50 -20.97 17.36
N TRP A 132 -24.44 -19.67 17.65
CA TRP A 132 -25.35 -18.69 17.07
C TRP A 132 -25.21 -18.64 15.55
N ILE A 133 -23.97 -18.64 15.02
CA ILE A 133 -23.68 -18.72 13.58
C ILE A 133 -24.25 -20.02 12.98
N GLU A 134 -24.05 -21.15 13.65
CA GLU A 134 -24.56 -22.44 13.22
C GLU A 134 -26.09 -22.40 13.02
N GLY A 135 -26.82 -21.87 14.01
CA GLY A 135 -28.28 -21.82 14.01
C GLY A 135 -28.91 -20.71 13.16
N ASN A 136 -28.24 -19.58 12.96
CA ASN A 136 -28.85 -18.39 12.34
C ASN A 136 -28.39 -18.10 10.92
N LEU A 137 -27.21 -18.60 10.49
CA LEU A 137 -26.62 -18.28 9.18
C LEU A 137 -26.54 -19.53 8.27
N PRO A 138 -27.69 -20.01 7.75
CA PRO A 138 -27.77 -21.31 7.06
C PRO A 138 -27.00 -21.36 5.72
N CYS A 139 -26.75 -20.21 5.09
CA CYS A 139 -26.05 -20.10 3.82
C CYS A 139 -24.55 -19.79 3.98
N LEU A 140 -24.05 -19.74 5.22
CA LEU A 140 -22.63 -19.51 5.47
C LEU A 140 -21.81 -20.75 5.07
N THR A 141 -21.03 -20.60 4.01
CA THR A 141 -20.14 -21.64 3.47
C THR A 141 -18.66 -21.28 3.59
N SER A 142 -18.34 -20.04 3.99
CA SER A 142 -16.96 -19.60 4.20
C SER A 142 -16.76 -18.99 5.59
N LEU A 143 -15.75 -19.45 6.31
CA LEU A 143 -15.41 -18.95 7.65
C LEU A 143 -13.91 -18.61 7.71
N ASP A 144 -13.58 -17.42 8.19
CA ASP A 144 -12.21 -16.99 8.48
C ASP A 144 -11.98 -16.94 9.99
N ILE A 145 -11.21 -17.90 10.50
CA ILE A 145 -10.80 -18.00 11.91
C ILE A 145 -9.31 -17.69 12.09
N SER A 146 -8.67 -17.08 11.08
CA SER A 146 -7.22 -16.85 11.10
C SER A 146 -6.73 -15.82 12.13
N ALA A 147 -7.64 -15.00 12.66
CA ALA A 147 -7.37 -14.11 13.77
C ALA A 147 -7.31 -14.84 15.12
N ILE A 148 -7.81 -16.09 15.21
CA ILE A 148 -7.81 -16.90 16.42
C ILE A 148 -6.51 -17.72 16.47
N LYS A 149 -5.60 -17.35 17.37
CA LYS A 149 -4.34 -18.08 17.61
C LYS A 149 -4.51 -19.14 18.71
N ASP A 150 -3.53 -20.03 18.81
CA ASP A 150 -3.52 -21.08 19.82
C ASP A 150 -3.30 -20.56 21.24
N PHE A 151 -2.55 -19.48 21.43
CA PHE A 151 -2.40 -18.88 22.76
C PHE A 151 -3.37 -17.73 23.02
N VAL A 152 -3.85 -17.67 24.25
CA VAL A 152 -4.67 -16.60 24.80
C VAL A 152 -4.07 -16.14 26.12
N TRP A 153 -4.06 -14.83 26.37
CA TRP A 153 -3.41 -14.24 27.54
C TRP A 153 -4.38 -13.88 28.68
N THR A 154 -5.68 -14.01 28.46
CA THR A 154 -6.70 -13.68 29.47
C THR A 154 -7.62 -14.87 29.74
N PRO A 155 -8.10 -15.05 30.98
CA PRO A 155 -8.91 -16.19 31.39
C PRO A 155 -10.40 -16.07 31.03
N GLU A 156 -10.83 -15.00 30.34
CA GLU A 156 -12.27 -14.72 30.16
C GLU A 156 -12.97 -15.74 29.26
N GLU A 157 -12.28 -16.35 28.28
CA GLU A 157 -12.85 -17.42 27.45
C GLU A 157 -11.82 -18.51 27.08
N THR A 158 -11.84 -19.59 27.86
CA THR A 158 -10.88 -20.70 27.76
C THR A 158 -11.50 -21.93 27.10
N TRP A 159 -11.74 -21.88 25.78
CA TRP A 159 -12.09 -23.07 25.00
C TRP A 159 -10.87 -23.65 24.25
N THR A 160 -10.94 -24.94 23.89
CA THR A 160 -9.96 -25.63 23.03
C THR A 160 -10.51 -25.86 21.63
N TRP A 161 -9.65 -26.13 20.66
CA TRP A 161 -10.10 -26.47 19.30
C TRP A 161 -11.06 -27.65 19.27
N LYS A 162 -10.85 -28.66 20.13
CA LYS A 162 -11.76 -29.80 20.26
C LYS A 162 -13.12 -29.40 20.83
N MET A 163 -13.15 -28.57 21.88
CA MET A 163 -14.41 -28.07 22.44
C MET A 163 -15.23 -27.31 21.39
N LEU A 164 -14.57 -26.49 20.56
CA LEU A 164 -15.25 -25.77 19.47
C LEU A 164 -15.76 -26.74 18.39
N ALA A 165 -14.92 -27.69 17.98
CA ALA A 165 -15.25 -28.73 17.02
C ALA A 165 -16.48 -29.55 17.46
N ASP A 166 -16.51 -29.98 18.73
CA ASP A 166 -17.59 -30.77 19.31
C ASP A 166 -18.88 -29.94 19.48
N ALA A 167 -18.76 -28.64 19.75
CA ALA A 167 -19.91 -27.76 19.98
C ALA A 167 -20.62 -27.31 18.70
N CYS A 168 -19.91 -27.19 17.57
CA CYS A 168 -20.44 -26.66 16.31
C CYS A 168 -20.15 -27.57 15.10
N PRO A 169 -20.47 -28.88 15.16
CA PRO A 169 -20.07 -29.83 14.12
C PRO A 169 -20.78 -29.56 12.78
N TYR A 170 -22.01 -29.04 12.79
CA TYR A 170 -22.76 -28.77 11.56
C TYR A 170 -22.28 -27.50 10.86
N LEU A 171 -21.80 -26.51 11.62
CA LEU A 171 -21.15 -25.32 11.09
C LEU A 171 -19.92 -25.70 10.27
N PHE A 172 -19.01 -26.48 10.83
CA PHE A 172 -17.79 -26.87 10.12
C PHE A 172 -18.09 -27.85 8.97
N ALA A 173 -19.02 -28.78 9.15
CA ALA A 173 -19.38 -29.76 8.12
C ALA A 173 -19.96 -29.14 6.83
N ARG A 174 -20.58 -27.94 6.91
CA ARG A 174 -21.16 -27.25 5.75
C ARG A 174 -20.18 -26.32 5.02
N LEU A 175 -19.01 -26.04 5.58
CA LEU A 175 -18.06 -25.10 4.98
C LEU A 175 -17.50 -25.65 3.66
N GLU A 176 -17.47 -24.79 2.65
CA GLU A 176 -16.77 -25.00 1.39
C GLU A 176 -15.41 -24.28 1.38
N GLU A 177 -15.24 -23.25 2.21
CA GLU A 177 -13.99 -22.50 2.38
C GLU A 177 -13.69 -22.25 3.86
N LEU A 178 -12.46 -22.52 4.30
CA LEU A 178 -12.00 -22.27 5.66
C LEU A 178 -10.66 -21.54 5.61
N GLU A 179 -10.56 -20.41 6.30
CA GLU A 179 -9.32 -19.63 6.40
C GLU A 179 -8.78 -19.69 7.84
N VAL A 180 -7.51 -20.05 7.99
CA VAL A 180 -6.88 -20.36 9.28
C VAL A 180 -5.52 -19.69 9.42
N ALA A 181 -5.09 -19.49 10.67
CA ALA A 181 -3.70 -19.21 10.98
C ALA A 181 -2.84 -20.44 10.63
N ASN A 182 -1.54 -20.24 10.41
CA ASN A 182 -0.65 -21.36 10.14
C ASN A 182 -0.48 -22.19 11.41
N TRP A 183 -1.29 -23.25 11.54
CA TRP A 183 -1.29 -24.15 12.69
C TRP A 183 0.06 -24.83 12.92
N ALA A 184 0.97 -24.81 11.95
CA ALA A 184 2.27 -25.44 12.06
C ALA A 184 3.38 -24.46 12.52
N ASP A 185 3.12 -23.14 12.48
CA ASP A 185 4.10 -22.13 12.90
C ASP A 185 3.88 -21.73 14.37
N TYR A 186 4.49 -22.50 15.28
CA TYR A 186 4.34 -22.31 16.71
C TYR A 186 4.91 -20.98 17.18
N THR A 187 5.90 -20.44 16.47
CA THR A 187 6.41 -19.10 16.74
C THR A 187 5.35 -18.03 16.49
N ALA A 188 4.60 -18.12 15.39
CA ALA A 188 3.53 -17.16 15.11
C ALA A 188 2.42 -17.25 16.16
N HIS A 189 2.17 -18.46 16.66
CA HIS A 189 1.22 -18.68 17.76
C HIS A 189 1.75 -18.23 19.13
N SER A 190 3.06 -18.23 19.39
CA SER A 190 3.67 -17.81 20.66
C SER A 190 3.93 -16.31 20.77
N ARG A 191 4.30 -15.64 19.67
CA ARG A 191 4.72 -14.23 19.62
C ARG A 191 3.60 -13.19 19.75
N ILE A 192 2.40 -13.58 20.13
CA ILE A 192 1.22 -12.81 19.78
C ILE A 192 1.30 -11.35 20.21
N GLU A 193 1.32 -10.45 19.22
CA GLU A 193 1.24 -9.00 19.34
C GLU A 193 -0.21 -8.54 19.58
N TYR A 194 -0.95 -9.24 20.45
CA TYR A 194 -2.12 -8.62 21.01
C TYR A 194 -1.58 -7.42 21.78
N SER A 195 -1.88 -6.21 21.33
CA SER A 195 -1.53 -5.02 22.08
C SER A 195 -2.47 -4.91 23.28
N TYR A 196 -2.41 -5.90 24.18
CA TYR A 196 -2.52 -5.65 25.61
C TYR A 196 -1.58 -4.48 25.85
N SER A 197 -2.11 -3.42 26.43
CA SER A 197 -1.37 -2.20 26.67
C SER A 197 0.06 -2.54 27.06
N TYR A 198 1.05 -2.02 26.33
CA TYR A 198 2.47 -2.04 26.70
C TYR A 198 2.71 -1.48 28.13
N GLN A 199 1.67 -1.00 28.82
CA GLN A 199 1.69 -0.60 30.22
C GLN A 199 1.53 -1.78 31.20
N ASP A 200 1.24 -2.99 30.73
CA ASP A 200 0.93 -4.17 31.56
C ASP A 200 2.02 -5.27 31.48
N TYR A 201 3.29 -4.87 31.47
CA TYR A 201 4.49 -5.74 31.56
C TYR A 201 4.51 -6.71 32.77
N ARG A 202 3.45 -6.75 33.59
CA ARG A 202 3.31 -7.62 34.77
C ARG A 202 2.68 -8.97 34.48
N PHE A 203 2.20 -9.25 33.26
CA PHE A 203 1.79 -10.62 32.92
C PHE A 203 3.02 -11.50 32.66
N LYS A 204 3.47 -12.18 33.71
CA LYS A 204 4.43 -13.28 33.64
C LYS A 204 3.90 -14.38 32.70
N GLN A 205 4.80 -15.18 32.11
CA GLN A 205 4.47 -16.34 31.23
C GLN A 205 3.40 -17.29 31.82
N SER A 206 3.18 -17.27 33.13
CA SER A 206 2.19 -18.07 33.89
C SER A 206 0.72 -17.86 33.53
N PHE A 207 0.34 -16.86 32.71
CA PHE A 207 -1.05 -16.59 32.33
C PHE A 207 -1.39 -16.95 30.87
N ARG A 208 -0.46 -17.58 30.13
CA ARG A 208 -0.72 -18.07 28.78
C ARG A 208 -1.50 -19.38 28.84
N ILE A 209 -2.66 -19.41 28.20
CA ILE A 209 -3.48 -20.62 28.08
C ILE A 209 -3.47 -21.07 26.62
N SER A 210 -3.07 -22.33 26.39
CA SER A 210 -3.11 -22.94 25.07
C SER A 210 -4.50 -23.50 24.76
N ARG A 211 -5.00 -23.22 23.55
CA ARG A 211 -6.16 -23.87 22.94
C ARG A 211 -5.88 -25.32 22.52
N ARG A 212 -4.62 -25.76 22.62
CA ARG A 212 -4.17 -27.14 22.38
C ARG A 212 -3.97 -27.98 23.63
N ARG A 213 -4.32 -27.47 24.82
CA ARG A 213 -4.10 -28.17 26.10
C ARG A 213 -4.79 -29.55 26.22
N ASP A 214 -5.69 -29.87 25.31
CA ASP A 214 -6.35 -31.18 25.18
C ASP A 214 -5.82 -32.01 23.98
N GLY A 215 -4.69 -31.60 23.40
CA GLY A 215 -4.07 -32.19 22.21
C GLY A 215 -4.72 -31.79 20.87
N GLY A 216 -5.75 -30.93 20.90
CA GLY A 216 -6.45 -30.46 19.69
C GLY A 216 -5.75 -29.29 19.00
N SER A 217 -5.53 -29.38 17.69
CA SER A 217 -5.18 -28.28 16.79
C SER A 217 -6.29 -28.10 15.77
N VAL A 218 -6.30 -26.97 15.05
CA VAL A 218 -7.23 -26.79 13.92
C VAL A 218 -7.12 -27.95 12.93
N ALA A 219 -5.91 -28.44 12.68
CA ALA A 219 -5.69 -29.53 11.73
C ALA A 219 -6.35 -30.84 12.18
N ASN A 220 -6.10 -31.31 13.40
CA ASN A 220 -6.63 -32.62 13.84
C ASN A 220 -8.05 -32.57 14.42
N ALA A 221 -8.55 -31.40 14.83
CA ALA A 221 -9.87 -31.26 15.46
C ALA A 221 -10.94 -30.72 14.49
N ILE A 222 -10.59 -29.76 13.62
CA ILE A 222 -11.57 -29.08 12.76
C ILE A 222 -11.62 -29.69 11.36
N PHE A 223 -10.46 -29.88 10.70
CA PHE A 223 -10.44 -30.36 9.30
C PHE A 223 -11.21 -31.68 9.08
N PRO A 224 -11.15 -32.69 9.98
CA PRO A 224 -11.89 -33.94 9.81
C PRO A 224 -13.42 -33.77 9.78
N ILE A 225 -13.94 -32.68 10.35
CA ILE A 225 -15.37 -32.37 10.41
C ILE A 225 -15.83 -31.72 9.10
N CYS A 226 -14.95 -31.02 8.38
CA CYS A 226 -15.26 -30.19 7.21
C CYS A 226 -15.57 -31.01 5.94
N LYS A 227 -16.65 -31.79 5.92
CA LYS A 227 -16.98 -32.74 4.82
C LYS A 227 -17.15 -32.13 3.42
N ARG A 228 -17.38 -30.81 3.32
CA ARG A 228 -17.62 -30.11 2.05
C ARG A 228 -16.49 -29.15 1.65
N LEU A 229 -15.38 -29.13 2.40
CA LEU A 229 -14.30 -28.17 2.18
C LEU A 229 -13.70 -28.35 0.80
N LYS A 230 -13.73 -27.29 -0.01
CA LYS A 230 -13.08 -27.22 -1.33
C LYS A 230 -11.80 -26.40 -1.26
N THR A 231 -11.80 -25.34 -0.44
CA THR A 231 -10.70 -24.39 -0.32
C THR A 231 -10.23 -24.27 1.13
N LEU A 232 -8.95 -24.56 1.37
CA LEU A 232 -8.28 -24.23 2.63
C LEU A 232 -7.37 -23.02 2.41
N ALA A 233 -7.50 -21.98 3.22
CA ALA A 233 -6.61 -20.82 3.18
C ALA A 233 -5.75 -20.70 4.44
N ILE A 234 -4.46 -20.45 4.28
CA ILE A 234 -3.48 -20.26 5.36
C ILE A 234 -2.98 -18.82 5.29
N ARG A 235 -3.27 -18.04 6.33
CA ARG A 235 -3.12 -16.57 6.33
C ARG A 235 -1.89 -16.01 7.02
N GLU A 236 -1.21 -16.80 7.85
CA GLU A 236 -0.05 -16.31 8.61
C GLU A 236 1.02 -15.73 7.69
N ARG A 237 1.56 -14.57 8.04
CA ARG A 237 2.73 -14.00 7.38
C ARG A 237 4.01 -14.49 8.03
N TYR A 238 5.05 -14.59 7.23
CA TYR A 238 6.35 -15.09 7.64
C TYR A 238 6.92 -14.20 8.73
N SER A 239 7.31 -14.81 9.84
CA SER A 239 7.87 -14.13 11.02
C SER A 239 9.31 -13.63 10.84
N GLY A 240 9.87 -13.71 9.62
CA GLY A 240 11.11 -13.04 9.23
C GLY A 240 12.41 -13.72 9.67
N PHE A 241 12.40 -15.02 9.97
CA PHE A 241 13.64 -15.74 10.30
C PHE A 241 14.52 -15.97 9.08
N HIS A 242 15.82 -15.77 9.22
CA HIS A 242 16.78 -16.05 8.14
C HIS A 242 17.64 -17.28 8.47
N THR A 243 17.38 -17.93 9.59
CA THR A 243 18.07 -19.12 10.05
C THR A 243 17.02 -20.10 10.56
N TRP A 244 17.06 -21.32 10.04
CA TRP A 244 16.17 -22.41 10.40
C TRP A 244 16.98 -23.50 11.09
N ASN A 245 16.43 -24.15 12.10
CA ASN A 245 16.99 -25.38 12.64
C ASN A 245 16.11 -26.60 12.31
N GLU A 246 16.56 -27.81 12.66
CA GLU A 246 15.85 -29.06 12.33
C GLU A 246 14.46 -29.10 12.95
N TRP A 247 14.32 -28.57 14.17
CA TRP A 247 13.05 -28.46 14.86
C TRP A 247 12.07 -27.52 14.13
N GLU A 248 12.52 -26.34 13.71
CA GLU A 248 11.71 -25.41 12.92
C GLU A 248 11.32 -26.00 11.56
N VAL A 249 12.20 -26.79 10.93
CA VAL A 249 11.87 -27.53 9.70
C VAL A 249 10.75 -28.53 9.97
N HIS A 250 10.85 -29.33 11.03
CA HIS A 250 9.80 -30.28 11.38
C HIS A 250 8.46 -29.58 11.62
N GLN A 251 8.44 -28.53 12.42
CA GLN A 251 7.22 -27.78 12.70
C GLN A 251 6.64 -27.15 11.42
N ARG A 252 7.40 -26.32 10.72
CA ARG A 252 6.88 -25.51 9.62
C ARG A 252 6.72 -26.27 8.30
N VAL A 253 7.42 -27.38 8.11
CA VAL A 253 7.34 -28.22 6.92
C VAL A 253 6.56 -29.50 7.22
N CYS A 254 7.06 -30.33 8.15
CA CYS A 254 6.50 -31.67 8.34
C CYS A 254 5.09 -31.63 8.91
N CYS A 255 4.86 -30.91 10.02
CA CYS A 255 3.54 -30.81 10.65
C CYS A 255 2.51 -30.10 9.75
N LEU A 256 2.97 -29.16 8.90
CA LEU A 256 2.13 -28.50 7.91
C LEU A 256 1.65 -29.48 6.84
N VAL A 257 2.59 -30.21 6.22
CA VAL A 257 2.32 -31.21 5.18
C VAL A 257 1.43 -32.34 5.72
N ASP A 258 1.74 -32.83 6.93
CA ASP A 258 0.98 -33.90 7.59
C ASP A 258 -0.41 -33.43 7.98
N GLY A 259 -0.53 -32.18 8.43
CA GLY A 259 -1.81 -31.55 8.73
C GLY A 259 -2.76 -31.59 7.53
N VAL A 260 -2.25 -31.21 6.35
CA VAL A 260 -3.03 -31.25 5.10
C VAL A 260 -3.30 -32.69 4.67
N GLN A 261 -2.27 -33.54 4.61
CA GLN A 261 -2.41 -34.88 4.04
C GLN A 261 -3.30 -35.80 4.89
N LYS A 262 -3.20 -35.71 6.22
CA LYS A 262 -3.87 -36.63 7.14
C LYS A 262 -5.29 -36.22 7.48
N TYR A 263 -5.55 -34.91 7.60
CA TYR A 263 -6.80 -34.43 8.20
C TYR A 263 -7.71 -33.66 7.24
N CYS A 264 -7.22 -33.17 6.10
CA CYS A 264 -8.10 -32.52 5.14
C CYS A 264 -8.99 -33.52 4.40
N PRO A 265 -10.25 -33.14 4.11
CA PRO A 265 -11.21 -33.99 3.42
C PRO A 265 -10.84 -34.19 1.93
N GLU A 266 -11.38 -35.24 1.34
CA GLU A 266 -11.13 -35.57 -0.08
C GLU A 266 -11.69 -34.54 -1.07
N THR A 267 -12.67 -33.75 -0.62
CA THR A 267 -13.30 -32.69 -1.41
C THR A 267 -12.40 -31.48 -1.60
N MET A 268 -11.29 -31.36 -0.85
CA MET A 268 -10.40 -30.21 -0.90
C MET A 268 -9.56 -30.26 -2.18
N THR A 269 -9.82 -29.32 -3.10
CA THR A 269 -9.10 -29.22 -4.38
C THR A 269 -8.25 -27.96 -4.49
N LYS A 270 -8.43 -26.99 -3.58
CA LYS A 270 -7.75 -25.70 -3.61
C LYS A 270 -7.04 -25.39 -2.30
N LEU A 271 -5.78 -24.99 -2.39
CA LEU A 271 -4.99 -24.46 -1.27
C LEU A 271 -4.65 -23.00 -1.54
N ARG A 272 -4.95 -22.11 -0.59
CA ARG A 272 -4.65 -20.68 -0.67
C ARG A 272 -3.62 -20.31 0.39
N VAL A 273 -2.47 -19.78 0.01
CA VAL A 273 -1.39 -19.45 0.94
C VAL A 273 -1.05 -17.97 0.80
N HIS A 274 -1.35 -17.17 1.83
CA HIS A 274 -1.16 -15.72 1.78
C HIS A 274 0.29 -15.26 1.88
N ASP A 275 1.17 -16.18 2.23
CA ASP A 275 2.59 -15.94 2.37
C ASP A 275 3.39 -16.90 1.49
N TYR A 276 4.33 -16.33 0.76
CA TYR A 276 5.17 -17.07 -0.16
C TYR A 276 6.23 -17.92 0.53
N ALA A 277 6.66 -17.60 1.75
CA ALA A 277 7.69 -18.38 2.44
C ALA A 277 7.20 -19.80 2.85
N PRO A 278 6.04 -19.96 3.53
CA PRO A 278 5.44 -21.27 3.81
C PRO A 278 5.10 -22.08 2.56
N TYR A 279 4.81 -21.41 1.44
CA TYR A 279 4.59 -22.05 0.14
C TYR A 279 5.82 -22.85 -0.34
N ARG A 280 7.04 -22.41 -0.03
CA ARG A 280 8.26 -23.19 -0.34
C ARG A 280 8.35 -24.47 0.49
N SER A 281 7.99 -24.40 1.77
CA SER A 281 7.91 -25.56 2.67
C SER A 281 6.89 -26.59 2.17
N LEU A 282 5.76 -26.15 1.62
CA LEU A 282 4.74 -27.04 1.09
C LEU A 282 5.26 -27.90 -0.09
N PHE A 283 6.09 -27.34 -0.97
CA PHE A 283 6.58 -28.02 -2.19
C PHE A 283 8.05 -28.52 -2.12
N SER A 284 8.75 -28.28 -1.00
CA SER A 284 10.05 -28.91 -0.72
C SER A 284 9.92 -30.41 -0.45
N THR A 285 8.72 -30.86 -0.07
CA THR A 285 8.34 -32.27 0.02
C THR A 285 7.65 -32.74 -1.26
N ASP A 286 7.43 -34.05 -1.39
CA ASP A 286 6.77 -34.61 -2.57
C ASP A 286 5.26 -34.36 -2.56
N ALA A 287 4.84 -33.23 -3.16
CA ALA A 287 3.43 -32.88 -3.31
C ALA A 287 2.62 -33.83 -4.23
N THR A 288 3.23 -34.83 -4.88
CA THR A 288 2.45 -35.88 -5.58
C THR A 288 1.55 -36.67 -4.63
N LYS A 289 1.90 -36.70 -3.33
CA LYS A 289 1.06 -37.23 -2.25
C LYS A 289 -0.23 -36.43 -2.05
N TRP A 290 -0.32 -35.22 -2.60
CA TRP A 290 -1.51 -34.36 -2.58
C TRP A 290 -2.28 -34.44 -3.89
N SER A 291 -2.48 -35.65 -4.41
CA SER A 291 -3.07 -35.92 -5.73
C SER A 291 -4.43 -35.24 -6.01
N ARG A 292 -5.09 -34.70 -4.98
CA ARG A 292 -6.39 -34.04 -5.04
C ARG A 292 -6.31 -32.52 -5.25
N ILE A 293 -5.19 -31.89 -4.88
CA ILE A 293 -5.03 -30.44 -5.02
C ILE A 293 -4.81 -30.13 -6.51
N LYS A 294 -5.72 -29.35 -7.07
CA LYS A 294 -5.71 -28.93 -8.48
C LYS A 294 -5.36 -27.47 -8.64
N ASP A 295 -5.69 -26.63 -7.67
CA ASP A 295 -5.41 -25.20 -7.71
C ASP A 295 -4.65 -24.77 -6.44
N VAL A 296 -3.60 -23.97 -6.62
CA VAL A 296 -2.89 -23.34 -5.51
C VAL A 296 -2.80 -21.84 -5.74
N GLU A 297 -3.40 -21.08 -4.82
CA GLU A 297 -3.41 -19.62 -4.84
C GLU A 297 -2.33 -19.06 -3.91
N ILE A 298 -1.47 -18.17 -4.40
CA ILE A 298 -0.31 -17.65 -3.67
C ILE A 298 -0.42 -16.14 -3.49
N GLY A 299 -0.12 -15.64 -2.30
CA GLY A 299 -0.01 -14.22 -1.98
C GLY A 299 1.26 -13.59 -2.57
N LEU A 300 1.36 -13.48 -3.91
CA LEU A 300 2.50 -12.84 -4.56
C LEU A 300 2.54 -11.33 -4.27
N TYR A 301 1.38 -10.69 -4.14
CA TYR A 301 1.27 -9.26 -3.80
C TYR A 301 1.90 -8.93 -2.45
N SER A 302 1.56 -9.69 -1.40
CA SER A 302 2.11 -9.47 -0.05
C SER A 302 3.63 -9.64 -0.02
N TRP A 303 4.17 -10.62 -0.74
CA TRP A 303 5.62 -10.77 -0.86
C TRP A 303 6.28 -9.55 -1.52
N MET A 304 5.67 -9.02 -2.59
CA MET A 304 6.15 -7.84 -3.30
C MET A 304 6.00 -6.55 -2.48
N GLU A 305 4.94 -6.42 -1.70
CA GLU A 305 4.66 -5.26 -0.84
C GLU A 305 5.50 -5.26 0.44
N ASP A 306 5.63 -6.39 1.15
CA ASP A 306 6.48 -6.50 2.34
C ASP A 306 7.95 -6.15 2.00
N ARG A 307 8.38 -6.44 0.77
CA ARG A 307 9.68 -6.03 0.20
C ARG A 307 9.78 -4.53 -0.08
N ARG A 308 8.68 -3.86 -0.44
CA ARG A 308 8.63 -2.40 -0.62
C ARG A 308 9.01 -1.68 0.66
N ASP A 309 8.50 -2.15 1.78
CA ASP A 309 8.63 -1.44 3.06
C ASP A 309 9.88 -1.87 3.86
N ARG A 310 10.33 -3.13 3.75
CA ARG A 310 11.47 -3.65 4.54
C ARG A 310 12.79 -3.76 3.77
N ASP A 311 12.74 -4.01 2.47
CA ASP A 311 13.88 -4.53 1.71
C ASP A 311 14.13 -3.71 0.42
N VAL A 312 14.31 -2.39 0.56
CA VAL A 312 14.94 -1.58 -0.50
C VAL A 312 16.30 -2.18 -0.90
N ILE A 313 16.92 -2.94 0.01
CA ILE A 313 18.27 -3.44 -0.10
C ILE A 313 18.30 -4.92 0.25
N GLY A 314 18.30 -5.78 -0.77
CA GLY A 314 18.95 -7.10 -0.79
C GLY A 314 18.70 -8.09 0.37
N PRO A 315 18.26 -9.32 0.08
CA PRO A 315 17.86 -10.25 1.13
C PRO A 315 19.02 -10.81 1.96
N ILE A 316 18.76 -11.00 3.26
CA ILE A 316 19.60 -11.88 4.09
C ILE A 316 19.34 -13.32 3.61
N PRO A 317 20.37 -14.07 3.19
CA PRO A 317 20.18 -15.43 2.69
C PRO A 317 19.70 -16.34 3.82
N TYR A 318 18.77 -17.22 3.49
CA TYR A 318 18.30 -18.24 4.42
C TYR A 318 19.41 -19.26 4.66
N ARG A 319 19.53 -19.72 5.89
CA ARG A 319 20.51 -20.74 6.29
C ARG A 319 19.82 -21.79 7.14
N ILE A 320 20.29 -23.03 7.05
CA ILE A 320 19.95 -24.08 7.99
C ILE A 320 21.12 -24.32 8.95
N THR A 321 20.82 -24.46 10.24
CA THR A 321 21.76 -24.82 11.29
C THR A 321 21.32 -26.13 11.93
N GLN A 322 22.27 -26.96 12.33
CA GLN A 322 21.97 -28.18 13.09
C GLN A 322 21.41 -27.82 14.48
N GLY A 323 20.52 -28.66 14.98
CA GLY A 323 20.00 -28.57 16.34
C GLY A 323 18.47 -28.59 16.42
N HIS A 324 17.99 -28.99 17.61
CA HIS A 324 16.58 -29.14 17.95
C HIS A 324 16.11 -28.15 19.04
N HIS A 325 16.88 -27.08 19.27
CA HIS A 325 16.56 -26.11 20.32
C HIS A 325 15.37 -25.25 19.91
N HIS A 326 14.38 -25.17 20.79
CA HIS A 326 13.21 -24.32 20.66
C HIS A 326 13.08 -23.45 21.90
N ARG A 327 12.29 -22.38 21.81
CA ARG A 327 12.10 -21.47 22.95
C ARG A 327 11.27 -22.17 24.02
N ASP A 328 11.52 -21.88 25.30
CA ASP A 328 10.73 -22.41 26.42
C ASP A 328 9.22 -22.19 26.23
N GLU A 329 8.84 -21.09 25.58
CA GLU A 329 7.46 -20.75 25.27
C GLU A 329 6.79 -21.70 24.24
N GLU A 330 7.59 -22.44 23.48
CA GLU A 330 7.15 -23.39 22.45
C GLU A 330 7.02 -24.82 23.01
N GLU A 331 7.45 -25.08 24.25
CA GLU A 331 7.34 -26.40 24.93
C GLU A 331 5.87 -26.86 25.05
N ALA A 332 4.94 -25.94 25.27
CA ALA A 332 3.50 -26.25 25.34
C ALA A 332 2.89 -26.70 23.99
N PHE A 333 3.68 -26.65 22.91
CA PHE A 333 3.31 -27.17 21.61
C PHE A 333 4.11 -28.42 21.21
N ASP A 334 5.10 -28.85 22.02
CA ASP A 334 5.83 -30.08 21.78
C ASP A 334 4.90 -31.29 21.97
N ASP A 335 4.42 -31.82 20.86
CA ASP A 335 3.59 -33.01 20.79
C ASP A 335 4.42 -34.29 20.59
N LYS A 336 5.75 -34.21 20.79
CA LYS A 336 6.73 -35.28 20.59
C LYS A 336 6.78 -35.84 19.17
N THR A 337 6.14 -35.16 18.21
CA THR A 337 6.17 -35.61 16.80
C THR A 337 7.53 -35.42 16.15
N PHE A 338 8.37 -34.52 16.68
CA PHE A 338 9.75 -34.34 16.20
C PHE A 338 10.57 -35.61 16.40
N GLU A 339 10.52 -36.19 17.60
CA GLU A 339 11.25 -37.40 17.98
C GLU A 339 10.78 -38.63 17.17
N ALA A 340 9.50 -38.64 16.78
CA ALA A 340 8.91 -39.69 15.96
C ALA A 340 9.07 -39.48 14.43
N CYS A 341 9.65 -38.36 14.00
CA CYS A 341 9.77 -38.04 12.58
C CYS A 341 11.00 -38.69 11.96
N GLU A 342 10.81 -39.59 11.00
CA GLU A 342 11.90 -40.27 10.28
C GLU A 342 12.48 -39.46 9.10
N ARG A 343 11.97 -38.26 8.84
CA ARG A 343 12.43 -37.45 7.71
C ARG A 343 13.76 -36.78 8.04
N ASP A 344 14.66 -36.72 7.06
CA ASP A 344 15.89 -35.94 7.17
C ASP A 344 15.57 -34.43 7.13
N HIS A 345 15.48 -33.81 8.31
CA HIS A 345 15.17 -32.39 8.46
C HIS A 345 16.29 -31.50 7.90
N MET A 346 17.54 -31.94 7.90
CA MET A 346 18.65 -31.19 7.32
C MET A 346 18.54 -31.14 5.80
N VAL A 347 18.23 -32.26 5.14
CA VAL A 347 18.00 -32.29 3.69
C VAL A 347 16.74 -31.52 3.31
N LEU A 348 15.64 -31.71 4.04
CA LEU A 348 14.40 -30.96 3.81
C LEU A 348 14.60 -29.47 3.99
N GLY A 349 15.25 -29.06 5.07
CA GLY A 349 15.54 -27.67 5.34
C GLY A 349 16.52 -27.09 4.32
N ASN A 350 17.51 -27.86 3.85
CA ASN A 350 18.35 -27.48 2.71
C ASN A 350 17.51 -27.25 1.46
N HIS A 351 16.54 -28.09 1.10
CA HIS A 351 15.64 -27.81 -0.03
C HIS A 351 14.79 -26.55 0.18
N VAL A 352 14.45 -26.23 1.44
CA VAL A 352 13.73 -25.00 1.78
C VAL A 352 14.62 -23.77 1.67
N VAL A 353 15.92 -23.85 2.01
CA VAL A 353 16.86 -22.69 2.06
C VAL A 353 17.80 -22.56 0.84
N GLN A 354 18.01 -23.62 0.06
CA GLN A 354 18.85 -23.60 -1.16
C GLN A 354 18.15 -22.88 -2.31
N GLY A 355 18.89 -22.04 -3.05
CA GLY A 355 18.31 -21.19 -4.10
C GLY A 355 17.39 -20.09 -3.55
N VAL A 356 17.35 -19.89 -2.23
CA VAL A 356 16.64 -18.80 -1.58
C VAL A 356 17.54 -17.57 -1.47
N GLY A 357 17.92 -17.05 -2.64
CA GLY A 357 17.91 -15.61 -2.68
C GLY A 357 16.44 -15.17 -2.55
N ALA A 358 16.24 -14.04 -1.91
CA ALA A 358 14.92 -13.43 -1.85
C ALA A 358 14.79 -12.27 -2.85
N SER A 359 15.52 -12.39 -3.96
CA SER A 359 15.34 -11.51 -5.11
C SER A 359 14.09 -11.93 -5.89
N PHE A 360 13.59 -11.02 -6.73
CA PHE A 360 12.48 -11.32 -7.63
C PHE A 360 12.83 -12.43 -8.63
N GLU A 361 14.08 -12.51 -9.06
CA GLU A 361 14.57 -13.57 -9.95
C GLU A 361 14.44 -14.96 -9.31
N ASP A 362 14.78 -15.08 -8.03
CA ASP A 362 14.67 -16.35 -7.31
C ASP A 362 13.21 -16.76 -7.09
N LEU A 363 12.32 -15.79 -6.87
CA LEU A 363 10.87 -16.01 -6.85
C LEU A 363 10.42 -16.60 -8.19
N LEU A 364 10.79 -15.98 -9.32
CA LEU A 364 10.41 -16.43 -10.65
C LEU A 364 10.95 -17.84 -10.96
N GLN A 365 12.21 -18.09 -10.65
CA GLN A 365 12.83 -19.40 -10.83
C GLN A 365 12.12 -20.46 -9.99
N SER A 366 11.79 -20.15 -8.74
CA SER A 366 11.12 -21.08 -7.83
C SER A 366 9.71 -21.41 -8.31
N LEU A 367 8.93 -20.40 -8.71
CA LEU A 367 7.60 -20.61 -9.29
C LEU A 367 7.67 -21.52 -10.52
N GLN A 368 8.62 -21.26 -11.43
CA GLN A 368 8.79 -22.10 -12.61
C GLN A 368 9.19 -23.54 -12.27
N THR A 369 10.14 -23.71 -11.35
CA THR A 369 10.58 -25.04 -10.90
C THR A 369 9.43 -25.84 -10.31
N ILE A 370 8.59 -25.22 -9.47
CA ILE A 370 7.45 -25.90 -8.86
C ILE A 370 6.38 -26.20 -9.91
N SER A 371 6.08 -25.27 -10.83
CA SER A 371 5.11 -25.51 -11.91
C SER A 371 5.54 -26.65 -12.83
N LYS A 372 6.84 -26.76 -13.14
CA LYS A 372 7.39 -27.89 -13.90
C LYS A 372 7.35 -29.20 -13.12
N LYS A 373 7.63 -29.16 -11.81
CA LYS A 373 7.60 -30.33 -10.91
C LYS A 373 6.19 -30.87 -10.74
N TYR A 374 5.17 -30.01 -10.75
CA TYR A 374 3.77 -30.35 -10.53
C TYR A 374 2.86 -29.81 -11.63
N PRO A 375 2.92 -30.36 -12.86
CA PRO A 375 2.17 -29.83 -14.01
C PRO A 375 0.65 -29.96 -13.88
N ASN A 376 0.18 -30.84 -12.99
CA ASN A 376 -1.25 -31.03 -12.71
C ASN A 376 -1.82 -29.98 -11.73
N ILE A 377 -0.97 -29.16 -11.11
CA ILE A 377 -1.36 -28.14 -10.15
C ILE A 377 -1.35 -26.79 -10.86
N ASN A 378 -2.51 -26.15 -10.93
CA ASN A 378 -2.66 -24.81 -11.45
C ASN A 378 -2.28 -23.79 -10.37
N MET A 379 -1.17 -23.08 -10.57
CA MET A 379 -0.78 -21.99 -9.70
C MET A 379 -1.46 -20.69 -10.13
N LYS A 380 -1.96 -19.93 -9.16
CA LYS A 380 -2.58 -18.63 -9.39
C LYS A 380 -2.19 -17.65 -8.29
N PRO A 381 -2.21 -16.34 -8.54
CA PRO A 381 -2.08 -15.35 -7.49
C PRO A 381 -3.42 -15.22 -6.74
N ILE A 382 -3.38 -14.93 -5.43
CA ILE A 382 -4.59 -14.67 -4.62
C ILE A 382 -5.32 -13.41 -5.09
N ARG A 383 -4.55 -12.41 -5.54
CA ARG A 383 -5.04 -11.12 -6.00
C ARG A 383 -4.62 -10.91 -7.44
N ASN A 384 -5.45 -10.19 -8.20
CA ASN A 384 -5.01 -9.67 -9.49
C ASN A 384 -3.76 -8.81 -9.25
N LEU A 385 -2.69 -9.10 -10.01
CA LEU A 385 -1.42 -8.39 -9.89
C LEU A 385 -1.36 -7.15 -10.82
N ARG A 386 -2.51 -6.67 -11.29
CA ARG A 386 -2.66 -5.46 -12.07
C ARG A 386 -2.50 -4.22 -11.19
N ASN A 387 -1.67 -3.28 -11.65
CA ASN A 387 -1.42 -1.99 -10.98
C ASN A 387 -0.73 -2.10 -9.61
N ILE A 388 0.06 -3.15 -9.39
CA ILE A 388 0.94 -3.19 -8.21
C ILE A 388 2.03 -2.16 -8.38
N THR A 389 2.19 -1.26 -7.42
CA THR A 389 3.35 -0.37 -7.36
C THR A 389 4.56 -1.09 -6.76
N LEU A 390 5.67 -1.12 -7.51
CA LEU A 390 6.96 -1.71 -7.11
C LEU A 390 8.08 -0.67 -7.27
N HIS A 391 9.12 -0.74 -6.45
CA HIS A 391 10.36 -0.01 -6.74
C HIS A 391 11.12 -0.71 -7.87
N PRO A 392 11.85 0.03 -8.73
CA PRO A 392 12.65 -0.57 -9.80
C PRO A 392 13.68 -1.58 -9.26
N PHE A 393 14.19 -1.36 -8.04
CA PHE A 393 15.15 -2.26 -7.38
C PHE A 393 14.55 -3.58 -6.94
N HIS A 394 13.22 -3.72 -6.84
CA HIS A 394 12.61 -5.01 -6.55
C HIS A 394 12.78 -5.99 -7.69
N LEU A 395 12.90 -5.49 -8.93
CA LEU A 395 12.99 -6.33 -10.12
C LEU A 395 14.41 -6.76 -10.45
N VAL A 396 15.44 -6.14 -9.86
CA VAL A 396 16.84 -6.38 -10.20
C VAL A 396 17.69 -6.59 -8.95
N ASN A 397 18.67 -7.49 -9.02
CA ASN A 397 19.64 -7.62 -7.93
C ASN A 397 20.62 -6.43 -7.93
N VAL A 398 20.56 -5.59 -6.89
CA VAL A 398 21.41 -4.39 -6.72
C VAL A 398 22.63 -4.60 -5.81
N MET A 399 22.81 -5.80 -5.26
CA MET A 399 23.84 -6.08 -4.25
C MET A 399 25.14 -6.61 -4.86
N GLN A 400 26.27 -6.09 -4.38
CA GLN A 400 27.55 -6.77 -4.55
C GLN A 400 27.56 -8.01 -3.64
N ARG A 401 27.85 -9.20 -4.19
CA ARG A 401 28.08 -10.38 -3.35
C ARG A 401 29.25 -10.07 -2.41
N ARG A 402 29.04 -10.19 -1.10
CA ARG A 402 30.15 -10.14 -0.14
C ARG A 402 31.06 -11.34 -0.43
N ASN A 403 32.24 -11.10 -0.97
CA ASN A 403 33.31 -12.09 -0.92
C ASN A 403 33.61 -12.37 0.55
N HIS A 404 33.75 -13.65 0.90
CA HIS A 404 34.11 -14.04 2.26
C HIS A 404 35.46 -13.41 2.62
N PHE A 405 35.56 -12.83 3.83
CA PHE A 405 36.79 -12.26 4.36
C PHE A 405 37.96 -13.24 4.16
N GLY A 406 39.01 -12.79 3.48
CA GLY A 406 40.27 -13.53 3.35
C GLY A 406 40.53 -14.24 2.02
N GLN A 407 39.62 -14.23 1.04
CA GLN A 407 39.97 -14.65 -0.32
C GLN A 407 40.37 -13.44 -1.18
N PRO A 408 41.54 -13.48 -1.86
CA PRO A 408 41.89 -12.43 -2.82
C PRO A 408 40.80 -12.36 -3.89
N PRO A 409 40.55 -11.19 -4.50
CA PRO A 409 39.60 -11.07 -5.59
C PRO A 409 40.11 -11.92 -6.75
N GLN A 410 39.66 -13.17 -6.84
CA GLN A 410 39.83 -13.92 -8.07
C GLN A 410 39.05 -13.16 -9.13
N GLN A 411 39.76 -12.69 -10.14
CA GLN A 411 39.17 -12.31 -11.43
C GLN A 411 38.56 -13.58 -12.03
N ILE A 412 37.38 -13.96 -11.54
CA ILE A 412 36.63 -15.03 -12.15
C ILE A 412 35.94 -14.38 -13.34
N ASN A 413 36.50 -14.63 -14.53
CA ASN A 413 35.80 -14.57 -15.82
C ASN A 413 34.68 -15.63 -15.83
N ASP A 414 33.77 -15.56 -14.87
CA ASP A 414 32.65 -16.49 -14.76
C ASP A 414 31.54 -15.98 -15.68
N PRO A 415 30.95 -16.83 -16.54
CA PRO A 415 29.73 -16.49 -17.29
C PRO A 415 28.52 -16.14 -16.38
N ALA A 416 28.69 -16.17 -15.05
CA ALA A 416 27.78 -15.63 -14.04
C ALA A 416 27.63 -14.08 -14.06
N MET A 417 28.36 -13.37 -14.92
CA MET A 417 28.09 -11.96 -15.29
C MET A 417 26.98 -11.80 -16.35
N SER A 418 26.43 -12.88 -16.88
CA SER A 418 25.20 -12.81 -17.69
C SER A 418 24.04 -12.30 -16.82
N ASP A 419 23.33 -11.29 -17.34
CA ASP A 419 22.16 -10.72 -16.68
C ASP A 419 21.16 -11.85 -16.34
N PRO A 420 20.85 -12.12 -15.07
CA PRO A 420 19.96 -13.21 -14.71
C PRO A 420 18.57 -13.12 -15.36
N SER A 421 18.12 -11.90 -15.70
CA SER A 421 16.88 -11.66 -16.44
C SER A 421 16.90 -12.23 -17.86
N SER A 422 18.08 -12.52 -18.42
CA SER A 422 18.22 -13.16 -19.73
C SER A 422 18.02 -14.68 -19.70
N LYS A 423 17.96 -15.31 -18.52
CA LYS A 423 17.74 -16.76 -18.40
C LYS A 423 16.38 -17.16 -18.99
N PRO A 424 16.30 -18.24 -19.79
CA PRO A 424 15.04 -18.67 -20.41
C PRO A 424 13.99 -19.03 -19.37
N GLU A 425 14.40 -19.52 -18.20
CA GLU A 425 13.53 -19.84 -17.06
C GLU A 425 12.79 -18.61 -16.53
N VAL A 426 13.52 -17.51 -16.36
CA VAL A 426 13.00 -16.23 -15.88
C VAL A 426 12.05 -15.62 -16.90
N GLN A 427 12.39 -15.69 -18.19
CA GLN A 427 11.53 -15.19 -19.26
C GLN A 427 10.20 -15.95 -19.35
N GLU A 428 10.22 -17.28 -19.17
CA GLU A 428 9.00 -18.09 -19.12
C GLU A 428 8.13 -17.71 -17.92
N ALA A 429 8.74 -17.52 -16.75
CA ALA A 429 8.01 -17.11 -15.55
C ALA A 429 7.39 -15.71 -15.70
N LEU A 430 8.09 -14.77 -16.33
CA LEU A 430 7.54 -13.45 -16.67
C LEU A 430 6.37 -13.55 -17.66
N ARG A 431 6.46 -14.42 -18.68
CA ARG A 431 5.34 -14.69 -19.61
C ARG A 431 4.13 -15.27 -18.90
N TRP A 432 4.36 -16.20 -17.97
CA TRP A 432 3.31 -16.76 -17.13
C TRP A 432 2.65 -15.68 -16.24
N LEU A 433 3.44 -14.81 -15.59
CA LEU A 433 2.89 -13.69 -14.82
C LEU A 433 2.05 -12.74 -15.69
N ALA A 434 2.53 -12.39 -16.88
CA ALA A 434 1.80 -11.50 -17.77
C ALA A 434 0.47 -12.12 -18.25
N ARG A 435 0.49 -13.39 -18.66
CA ARG A 435 -0.66 -14.07 -19.29
C ARG A 435 -1.67 -14.60 -18.28
N GLU A 436 -1.20 -15.32 -17.27
CA GLU A 436 -2.08 -16.02 -16.32
C GLU A 436 -2.43 -15.15 -15.10
N CYS A 437 -1.61 -14.16 -14.77
CA CYS A 437 -1.78 -13.33 -13.56
C CYS A 437 -2.20 -11.88 -13.86
N ASP A 438 -2.37 -11.50 -15.14
CA ASP A 438 -2.60 -10.11 -15.60
C ASP A 438 -1.59 -9.12 -14.97
N TRP A 439 -0.34 -9.59 -14.78
CA TRP A 439 0.68 -8.81 -14.11
C TRP A 439 1.11 -7.63 -14.97
N LYS A 440 0.72 -6.45 -14.51
CA LYS A 440 1.08 -5.16 -15.08
C LYS A 440 1.57 -4.33 -13.89
N PRO A 441 2.88 -4.26 -13.61
CA PRO A 441 3.37 -3.44 -12.51
C PRO A 441 3.31 -1.95 -12.84
N VAL A 442 3.44 -1.12 -11.82
CA VAL A 442 3.74 0.31 -11.89
C VAL A 442 5.05 0.51 -11.15
N LEU A 443 6.05 1.13 -11.77
CA LEU A 443 7.35 1.35 -11.17
C LEU A 443 7.34 2.70 -10.44
N ALA A 444 7.37 2.66 -9.12
CA ALA A 444 7.57 3.79 -8.22
C ALA A 444 9.00 4.32 -8.39
N TRP A 445 9.13 5.44 -9.09
CA TRP A 445 10.42 6.00 -9.51
C TRP A 445 11.03 6.94 -8.47
N GLU A 446 10.37 7.15 -7.33
CA GLU A 446 10.77 8.13 -6.31
C GLU A 446 12.19 7.87 -5.79
N SER A 447 12.58 6.60 -5.68
CA SER A 447 13.91 6.20 -5.23
C SER A 447 15.04 6.55 -6.23
N MET A 448 14.68 6.90 -7.46
CA MET A 448 15.60 7.32 -8.53
C MET A 448 15.68 8.85 -8.67
N MET A 449 14.84 9.61 -7.96
CA MET A 449 14.71 11.07 -8.06
C MET A 449 15.79 11.84 -7.28
N CYS A 450 17.05 11.44 -7.41
CA CYS A 450 18.14 12.06 -6.65
C CYS A 450 19.36 12.36 -7.53
N ASP A 451 19.76 13.63 -7.57
CA ASP A 451 20.91 14.10 -8.33
C ASP A 451 22.23 13.41 -7.92
N VAL A 452 22.32 12.91 -6.68
CA VAL A 452 23.50 12.22 -6.13
C VAL A 452 23.32 10.71 -5.95
N PHE A 453 22.28 10.12 -6.55
CA PHE A 453 22.13 8.67 -6.59
C PHE A 453 23.38 8.00 -7.19
N PRO A 454 23.95 6.92 -6.59
CA PRO A 454 23.43 6.05 -5.53
C PRO A 454 23.97 6.35 -4.12
N ALA A 455 24.72 7.45 -3.92
CA ALA A 455 25.45 7.72 -2.68
C ALA A 455 24.55 7.90 -1.43
N ASN A 456 23.24 8.05 -1.62
CA ASN A 456 22.23 8.19 -0.57
C ASN A 456 21.49 6.88 -0.25
N LEU A 457 21.77 5.77 -0.95
CA LEU A 457 21.30 4.45 -0.54
C LEU A 457 22.12 4.01 0.68
N GLU A 458 21.46 3.57 1.75
CA GLU A 458 22.02 3.36 3.11
C GLU A 458 23.56 3.16 3.19
N PRO A 459 24.29 4.01 3.94
CA PRO A 459 25.75 4.04 3.95
C PRO A 459 26.44 2.76 4.48
N ASN A 460 25.66 1.83 5.07
CA ASN A 460 26.17 0.62 5.71
C ASN A 460 26.26 -0.60 4.78
N ARG A 461 25.94 -0.48 3.48
CA ARG A 461 25.93 -1.61 2.52
C ARG A 461 26.64 -1.31 1.20
N THR A 462 27.28 -2.32 0.63
CA THR A 462 28.02 -2.24 -0.64
C THR A 462 27.09 -2.49 -1.83
N PHE A 463 26.65 -1.42 -2.48
CA PHE A 463 25.87 -1.48 -3.73
C PHE A 463 26.75 -1.72 -4.95
N LEU A 464 26.15 -2.25 -6.01
CA LEU A 464 26.76 -2.18 -7.34
C LEU A 464 26.95 -0.71 -7.75
N PRO A 465 27.99 -0.39 -8.56
CA PRO A 465 28.14 0.92 -9.17
C PRO A 465 26.86 1.38 -9.89
N LYS A 466 26.59 2.70 -9.87
CA LYS A 466 25.43 3.31 -10.57
C LYS A 466 25.22 2.79 -11.99
N PRO A 467 26.26 2.71 -12.85
CA PRO A 467 26.08 2.27 -14.23
C PRO A 467 25.59 0.82 -14.33
N ASP A 468 26.05 -0.05 -13.44
CA ASP A 468 25.65 -1.46 -13.42
C ASP A 468 24.20 -1.63 -13.00
N ILE A 469 23.75 -0.85 -11.99
CA ILE A 469 22.35 -0.84 -11.56
C ILE A 469 21.45 -0.37 -12.71
N LEU A 470 21.80 0.75 -13.35
CA LEU A 470 21.02 1.30 -14.47
C LEU A 470 20.97 0.34 -15.66
N SER A 471 22.08 -0.32 -15.98
CA SER A 471 22.17 -1.33 -17.03
C SER A 471 21.22 -2.50 -16.76
N ARG A 472 21.20 -3.04 -15.53
CA ARG A 472 20.26 -4.12 -15.14
C ARG A 472 18.80 -3.69 -15.24
N ILE A 473 18.48 -2.49 -14.77
CA ILE A 473 17.11 -1.94 -14.88
C ILE A 473 16.72 -1.81 -16.35
N GLN A 474 17.62 -1.27 -17.19
CA GLN A 474 17.37 -1.13 -18.62
C GLN A 474 17.12 -2.49 -19.29
N THR A 475 17.93 -3.50 -19.01
CA THR A 475 17.72 -4.84 -19.55
C THR A 475 16.38 -5.41 -19.09
N MET A 476 16.06 -5.34 -17.80
CA MET A 476 14.78 -5.83 -17.28
C MET A 476 13.59 -5.14 -17.95
N VAL A 477 13.62 -3.80 -18.09
CA VAL A 477 12.55 -3.04 -18.78
C VAL A 477 12.44 -3.44 -20.25
N ALA A 478 13.56 -3.60 -20.95
CA ALA A 478 13.56 -4.07 -22.33
C ALA A 478 12.96 -5.48 -22.46
N ARG A 479 13.23 -6.36 -21.48
CA ARG A 479 12.63 -7.71 -21.42
C ARG A 479 11.13 -7.64 -21.18
N LEU A 480 10.66 -6.87 -20.19
CA LEU A 480 9.23 -6.69 -19.93
C LEU A 480 8.50 -6.22 -21.20
N ARG A 481 9.07 -5.24 -21.90
CA ARG A 481 8.52 -4.74 -23.17
C ARG A 481 8.50 -5.80 -24.27
N SER A 482 9.55 -6.62 -24.40
CA SER A 482 9.59 -7.73 -25.37
C SER A 482 8.52 -8.80 -25.13
N LEU A 483 7.98 -8.85 -23.91
CA LEU A 483 6.91 -9.76 -23.50
C LEU A 483 5.52 -9.10 -23.53
N ASP A 484 5.40 -7.91 -24.14
CA ASP A 484 4.17 -7.12 -24.22
C ASP A 484 3.61 -6.68 -22.84
N ILE A 485 4.50 -6.57 -21.85
CA ILE A 485 4.16 -6.01 -20.54
C ILE A 485 4.40 -4.48 -20.62
N PRO A 486 3.37 -3.66 -20.35
CA PRO A 486 3.49 -2.21 -20.46
C PRO A 486 4.43 -1.64 -19.41
N ILE A 487 5.27 -0.70 -19.80
CA ILE A 487 6.22 -0.01 -18.91
C ILE A 487 5.54 1.22 -18.34
N ARG A 488 5.17 1.13 -17.06
CA ARG A 488 4.36 2.17 -16.38
C ARG A 488 5.14 2.72 -15.21
N ILE A 489 5.30 4.03 -15.17
CA ILE A 489 6.10 4.73 -14.18
C ILE A 489 5.19 5.66 -13.37
N SER A 490 5.39 5.68 -12.06
CA SER A 490 4.75 6.63 -11.16
C SER A 490 5.81 7.46 -10.45
N ILE A 491 5.55 8.76 -10.38
CA ILE A 491 6.28 9.75 -9.59
C ILE A 491 5.27 10.38 -8.64
N GLY A 492 5.45 10.15 -7.35
CA GLY A 492 4.60 10.67 -6.29
C GLY A 492 3.66 9.67 -5.62
N ASP A 493 3.86 8.36 -5.79
CA ASP A 493 3.17 7.33 -5.01
C ASP A 493 3.79 7.21 -3.60
N ARG A 494 3.65 8.28 -2.82
CA ARG A 494 4.19 8.43 -1.46
C ARG A 494 3.25 7.92 -0.36
N GLY A 495 2.16 7.24 -0.71
CA GLY A 495 1.16 6.75 0.24
C GLY A 495 1.71 5.78 1.31
N ASN A 496 2.78 5.06 1.00
CA ASN A 496 3.40 4.08 1.90
C ASN A 496 4.84 4.43 2.34
N THR A 497 5.56 5.29 1.62
CA THR A 497 7.01 5.51 1.80
C THR A 497 7.38 6.73 2.66
N CYS A 498 6.41 7.56 3.05
CA CYS A 498 6.65 8.73 3.91
C CYS A 498 5.70 8.72 5.11
N PRO A 499 6.11 8.13 6.26
CA PRO A 499 5.37 8.28 7.51
C PRO A 499 5.50 9.70 8.11
N SER A 500 6.36 10.56 7.55
CA SER A 500 6.51 11.95 7.98
C SER A 500 5.37 12.81 7.42
N SER A 501 4.32 12.99 8.22
CA SER A 501 3.43 14.14 8.08
C SER A 501 4.26 15.42 8.27
N GLY A 502 4.67 16.09 7.19
CA GLY A 502 5.53 17.27 7.24
C GLY A 502 5.82 17.87 5.85
N LEU A 503 6.24 19.13 5.83
CA LEU A 503 6.50 19.93 4.61
C LEU A 503 7.56 19.29 3.67
N ASP A 504 8.46 18.48 4.21
CA ASP A 504 9.54 17.81 3.45
C ASP A 504 9.04 16.59 2.67
N GLY A 505 7.90 16.00 3.05
CA GLY A 505 7.35 14.79 2.42
C GLY A 505 6.53 15.02 1.15
N SER A 506 6.26 16.28 0.78
CA SER A 506 5.32 16.62 -0.31
C SER A 506 5.94 17.34 -1.50
N LEU A 507 7.22 17.73 -1.42
CA LEU A 507 7.97 18.36 -2.52
C LEU A 507 8.96 17.37 -3.17
N TYR A 508 9.28 17.57 -4.44
CA TYR A 508 10.19 16.70 -5.20
C TYR A 508 11.61 17.24 -5.30
N PHE A 509 11.75 18.56 -5.31
CA PHE A 509 12.98 19.23 -5.67
C PHE A 509 13.52 20.02 -4.47
N GLY A 510 14.74 19.69 -4.09
CA GLY A 510 15.51 20.39 -3.06
C GLY A 510 16.96 20.56 -3.50
N PRO A 511 17.71 21.50 -2.90
CA PRO A 511 19.13 21.56 -3.11
C PRO A 511 19.79 20.24 -2.68
N PHE A 512 20.75 19.76 -3.46
CA PHE A 512 21.48 18.53 -3.17
C PHE A 512 22.89 18.83 -2.67
N LYS A 513 23.40 17.94 -1.81
CA LYS A 513 24.72 18.03 -1.22
C LYS A 513 25.78 17.39 -2.12
N THR A 514 26.82 18.13 -2.45
CA THR A 514 27.99 17.62 -3.18
C THR A 514 29.28 18.14 -2.58
N PHE A 515 30.43 17.64 -3.04
CA PHE A 515 31.76 18.08 -2.62
C PHE A 515 32.49 18.68 -3.81
N VAL A 516 33.14 19.83 -3.59
CA VAL A 516 33.99 20.50 -4.57
C VAL A 516 35.40 20.59 -4.00
N GLY A 517 36.41 20.36 -4.85
CA GLY A 517 37.81 20.31 -4.47
C GLY A 517 38.31 18.89 -4.14
N GLU A 518 39.63 18.74 -4.05
CA GLU A 518 40.31 17.47 -3.76
C GLU A 518 41.14 17.60 -2.47
N GLY A 519 41.34 16.47 -1.76
CA GLY A 519 42.21 16.42 -0.59
C GLY A 519 41.79 17.37 0.54
N ALA A 520 42.70 18.25 0.95
CA ALA A 520 42.48 19.22 2.04
C ALA A 520 41.51 20.36 1.66
N ASP A 521 41.28 20.60 0.36
CA ASP A 521 40.38 21.65 -0.15
C ASP A 521 38.96 21.15 -0.41
N ARG A 522 38.66 19.90 -0.03
CA ARG A 522 37.35 19.28 -0.21
C ARG A 522 36.32 19.97 0.69
N ARG A 523 35.49 20.84 0.11
CA ARG A 523 34.40 21.52 0.80
C ARG A 523 33.04 20.99 0.37
N GLU A 524 32.15 20.88 1.34
CA GLU A 524 30.75 20.54 1.11
C GLU A 524 30.00 21.77 0.59
N VAL A 525 29.23 21.59 -0.48
CA VAL A 525 28.39 22.64 -1.07
C VAL A 525 27.00 22.10 -1.38
N LEU A 526 26.00 22.97 -1.29
CA LEU A 526 24.63 22.71 -1.69
C LEU A 526 24.38 23.32 -3.07
N LEU A 527 24.01 22.50 -4.06
CA LEU A 527 23.72 22.96 -5.42
C LEU A 527 22.22 22.82 -5.75
N PRO A 528 21.68 23.63 -6.66
CA PRO A 528 20.31 23.48 -7.16
C PRO A 528 20.12 22.14 -7.86
N THR A 529 18.94 21.52 -7.69
CA THR A 529 18.62 20.23 -8.33
C THR A 529 18.81 20.23 -9.84
N GLN A 530 19.33 19.16 -10.41
CA GLN A 530 19.45 19.01 -11.87
C GLN A 530 18.34 18.12 -12.45
N ALA A 531 17.37 17.73 -11.61
CA ALA A 531 16.30 16.81 -11.95
C ALA A 531 16.80 15.54 -12.67
N VAL A 532 17.90 14.96 -12.18
CA VAL A 532 18.50 13.73 -12.73
C VAL A 532 17.78 12.52 -12.14
N PHE A 533 16.84 11.97 -12.89
CA PHE A 533 15.98 10.85 -12.50
C PHE A 533 16.49 9.52 -13.05
N SER A 534 17.61 9.51 -13.78
CA SER A 534 18.20 8.33 -14.41
C SER A 534 17.24 7.61 -15.37
N LEU A 535 16.35 8.36 -16.05
CA LEU A 535 15.34 7.82 -16.97
C LEU A 535 15.85 7.64 -18.40
N THR A 536 16.91 8.33 -18.82
CA THR A 536 17.42 8.29 -20.22
C THR A 536 17.55 6.87 -20.80
N PRO A 537 18.06 5.85 -20.07
CA PRO A 537 18.20 4.49 -20.61
C PRO A 537 16.86 3.80 -20.96
N ILE A 538 15.76 4.23 -20.33
CA ILE A 538 14.45 3.58 -20.46
C ILE A 538 13.33 4.49 -20.99
N ALA A 539 13.55 5.81 -21.08
CA ALA A 539 12.51 6.79 -21.40
C ALA A 539 11.78 6.48 -22.72
N SER A 540 12.51 5.99 -23.73
CA SER A 540 11.92 5.59 -25.00
C SER A 540 11.03 4.36 -24.92
N MET A 541 11.11 3.56 -23.85
CA MET A 541 10.32 2.34 -23.64
C MET A 541 9.07 2.56 -22.77
N VAL A 542 8.94 3.72 -22.14
CA VAL A 542 7.83 4.04 -21.21
C VAL A 542 6.51 4.20 -21.96
N ASP A 543 5.48 3.49 -21.51
CA ASP A 543 4.13 3.53 -22.08
C ASP A 543 3.17 4.41 -21.25
N GLU A 544 3.30 4.42 -19.92
CA GLU A 544 2.48 5.26 -19.03
C GLU A 544 3.35 6.01 -18.01
N LEU A 545 3.09 7.30 -17.83
CA LEU A 545 3.72 8.14 -16.81
C LEU A 545 2.64 8.76 -15.94
N THR A 546 2.76 8.61 -14.62
CA THR A 546 1.89 9.28 -13.64
C THR A 546 2.74 10.21 -12.78
N ILE A 547 2.34 11.48 -12.70
CA ILE A 547 2.93 12.46 -11.80
C ILE A 547 1.82 12.96 -10.89
N GLN A 548 1.97 12.78 -9.60
CA GLN A 548 0.94 13.14 -8.62
C GLN A 548 1.55 13.82 -7.41
N TYR A 549 0.82 14.73 -6.77
CA TYR A 549 1.18 15.32 -5.48
C TYR A 549 0.14 14.91 -4.42
N PRO A 550 0.55 14.72 -3.16
CA PRO A 550 -0.40 14.51 -2.07
C PRO A 550 -1.18 15.80 -1.76
N ALA A 551 -2.30 15.71 -1.05
CA ALA A 551 -3.16 16.88 -0.78
C ALA A 551 -2.55 17.92 0.21
N ASP A 552 -1.43 17.58 0.86
CA ASP A 552 -0.78 18.34 1.93
C ASP A 552 0.47 19.13 1.50
N VAL A 553 0.58 19.45 0.19
CA VAL A 553 1.66 20.33 -0.33
C VAL A 553 1.67 21.70 0.37
N PRO A 554 2.85 22.29 0.67
CA PRO A 554 2.99 23.66 1.14
C PRO A 554 2.15 24.65 0.31
N GLY A 555 1.36 25.50 0.98
CA GLY A 555 0.44 26.43 0.32
C GLY A 555 -0.85 25.83 -0.24
N VAL A 556 -1.06 24.51 -0.15
CA VAL A 556 -2.27 23.81 -0.65
C VAL A 556 -3.23 23.44 0.48
N SER A 557 -2.74 22.77 1.53
CA SER A 557 -3.42 22.66 2.84
C SER A 557 -2.63 21.87 3.88
N GLY A 558 -2.02 22.56 4.85
CA GLY A 558 -1.77 21.97 6.16
C GLY A 558 -3.01 22.15 7.03
N TRP A 559 -3.42 21.13 7.78
CA TRP A 559 -4.60 21.09 8.67
C TRP A 559 -4.78 22.32 9.60
N LEU A 560 -3.75 23.16 9.75
CA LEU A 560 -3.70 24.36 10.59
C LEU A 560 -3.57 25.70 9.83
N ARG A 561 -3.46 25.71 8.49
CA ARG A 561 -3.16 26.92 7.70
C ARG A 561 -4.02 27.15 6.45
N ALA A 562 -5.19 26.51 6.33
CA ALA A 562 -6.11 26.69 5.18
C ALA A 562 -6.66 28.13 4.98
N ALA A 563 -6.12 29.15 5.65
CA ALA A 563 -6.63 30.52 5.65
C ALA A 563 -5.55 31.63 5.53
N LYS A 564 -4.28 31.32 5.25
CA LYS A 564 -3.23 32.34 5.07
C LYS A 564 -2.75 32.41 3.62
N ARG A 565 -2.48 33.63 3.12
CA ARG A 565 -1.79 33.85 1.84
C ARG A 565 -0.46 33.07 1.85
N PRO A 566 -0.01 32.51 0.71
CA PRO A 566 1.29 31.87 0.62
C PRO A 566 2.38 32.83 1.13
N THR A 567 3.14 32.36 2.11
CA THR A 567 4.32 33.05 2.62
C THR A 567 5.37 33.19 1.53
N PRO A 568 6.31 34.15 1.64
CA PRO A 568 7.44 34.25 0.70
C PRO A 568 8.22 32.94 0.58
N ALA A 569 8.36 32.19 1.68
CA ALA A 569 9.00 30.88 1.68
C ALA A 569 8.20 29.84 0.89
N GLU A 570 6.87 29.76 1.06
CA GLU A 570 6.02 28.86 0.27
C GLU A 570 6.04 29.19 -1.23
N LYS A 571 6.08 30.48 -1.59
CA LYS A 571 6.24 30.91 -2.98
C LYS A 571 7.59 30.48 -3.56
N ALA A 572 8.67 30.69 -2.82
CA ALA A 572 10.01 30.28 -3.23
C ALA A 572 10.14 28.75 -3.38
N LEU A 573 9.46 27.99 -2.51
CA LEU A 573 9.38 26.52 -2.64
C LEU A 573 8.63 26.11 -3.91
N MET A 574 7.49 26.74 -4.21
CA MET A 574 6.72 26.45 -5.43
C MET A 574 7.50 26.83 -6.69
N GLU A 575 8.19 27.97 -6.69
CA GLU A 575 9.07 28.38 -7.79
C GLU A 575 10.20 27.36 -8.01
N ARG A 576 10.79 26.84 -6.93
CA ARG A 576 11.79 25.79 -7.01
C ARG A 576 11.23 24.49 -7.62
N GLU A 577 10.00 24.10 -7.27
CA GLU A 577 9.35 22.94 -7.87
C GLU A 577 9.09 23.13 -9.37
N MET A 578 8.59 24.31 -9.77
CA MET A 578 8.37 24.67 -11.16
C MET A 578 9.68 24.58 -11.97
N ILE A 579 10.76 25.18 -11.47
CA ILE A 579 12.09 25.08 -12.11
C ILE A 579 12.56 23.62 -12.20
N GLY A 580 12.39 22.83 -11.14
CA GLY A 580 12.74 21.41 -11.13
C GLY A 580 11.99 20.62 -12.21
N TRP A 581 10.69 20.86 -12.38
CA TRP A 581 9.90 20.23 -13.43
C TRP A 581 10.27 20.72 -14.83
N ARG A 582 10.59 22.01 -15.03
CA ARG A 582 11.10 22.50 -16.30
C ARG A 582 12.40 21.80 -16.69
N ARG A 583 13.32 21.60 -15.74
CA ARG A 583 14.55 20.80 -15.94
C ARG A 583 14.23 19.35 -16.30
N PHE A 584 13.28 18.73 -15.60
CA PHE A 584 12.82 17.36 -15.90
C PHE A 584 12.28 17.23 -17.32
N TRP A 585 11.36 18.12 -17.74
CA TRP A 585 10.78 18.07 -19.08
C TRP A 585 11.81 18.38 -20.15
N MET A 586 12.69 19.35 -19.93
CA MET A 586 13.80 19.63 -20.85
C MET A 586 14.73 18.42 -21.04
N ARG A 587 14.93 17.62 -20.00
CA ARG A 587 15.78 16.43 -20.06
C ARG A 587 15.10 15.24 -20.76
N TYR A 588 13.81 15.00 -20.49
CA TYR A 588 13.16 13.74 -20.84
C TYR A 588 12.03 13.81 -21.87
N ALA A 589 11.40 14.97 -22.10
CA ALA A 589 10.21 15.07 -22.95
C ALA A 589 10.44 14.49 -24.35
N SER A 590 11.53 14.87 -25.03
CA SER A 590 11.89 14.38 -26.37
C SER A 590 12.28 12.89 -26.41
N GLN A 591 12.47 12.27 -25.25
CA GLN A 591 12.90 10.87 -25.15
C GLN A 591 11.72 9.90 -25.03
N PHE A 592 10.53 10.38 -24.65
CA PHE A 592 9.32 9.59 -24.40
C PHE A 592 8.58 9.12 -25.67
N LYS A 593 9.31 8.46 -26.58
CA LYS A 593 8.79 8.06 -27.90
C LYS A 593 7.60 7.09 -27.86
N ASN A 594 7.50 6.25 -26.83
CA ASN A 594 6.41 5.27 -26.71
C ASN A 594 5.29 5.69 -25.74
N LEU A 595 5.35 6.88 -25.14
CA LEU A 595 4.41 7.28 -24.09
C LEU A 595 2.98 7.36 -24.65
N LYS A 596 2.07 6.58 -24.10
CA LYS A 596 0.66 6.49 -24.52
C LYS A 596 -0.26 7.22 -23.57
N LYS A 597 0.13 7.35 -22.30
CA LYS A 597 -0.68 7.98 -21.25
C LYS A 597 0.19 8.79 -20.30
N LEU A 598 -0.21 10.04 -20.05
CA LEU A 598 0.33 10.90 -19.00
C LEU A 598 -0.80 11.27 -18.05
N THR A 599 -0.68 10.88 -16.77
CA THR A 599 -1.63 11.27 -15.72
C THR A 599 -0.99 12.32 -14.85
N ALA A 600 -1.62 13.48 -14.73
CA ALA A 600 -1.17 14.58 -13.89
C ALA A 600 -2.21 14.84 -12.79
N ASN A 601 -1.78 14.78 -11.54
CA ASN A 601 -2.52 15.24 -10.38
C ASN A 601 -1.63 16.20 -9.59
N VAL A 602 -1.52 17.44 -10.07
CA VAL A 602 -0.53 18.41 -9.59
C VAL A 602 -1.20 19.73 -9.20
N PRO A 603 -0.57 20.58 -8.37
CA PRO A 603 -1.03 21.94 -8.13
C PRO A 603 -1.23 22.70 -9.46
N ASN A 604 -2.33 23.45 -9.58
CA ASN A 604 -2.67 24.14 -10.83
C ASN A 604 -1.53 25.05 -11.32
N ASP A 605 -0.83 25.74 -10.42
CA ASP A 605 0.29 26.62 -10.79
C ASP A 605 1.42 25.85 -11.48
N ILE A 606 1.75 24.63 -11.01
CA ILE A 606 2.74 23.76 -11.66
C ILE A 606 2.23 23.28 -13.03
N TYR A 607 0.94 22.93 -13.12
CA TYR A 607 0.35 22.50 -14.39
C TYR A 607 0.39 23.61 -15.45
N GLU A 608 0.00 24.84 -15.09
CA GLU A 608 0.08 25.99 -16.01
C GLU A 608 1.53 26.29 -16.40
N ASP A 609 2.46 26.13 -15.46
CA ASP A 609 3.89 26.32 -15.71
C ASP A 609 4.46 25.33 -16.74
N TRP A 610 3.98 24.08 -16.74
CA TRP A 610 4.41 23.09 -17.74
C TRP A 610 4.08 23.51 -19.17
N GLY A 611 3.09 24.37 -19.39
CA GLY A 611 2.80 24.99 -20.69
C GLY A 611 3.94 25.87 -21.24
N LYS A 612 4.95 26.18 -20.41
CA LYS A 612 6.17 26.92 -20.80
C LYS A 612 7.41 26.02 -20.95
N SER A 613 7.22 24.71 -20.96
CA SER A 613 8.31 23.72 -20.97
C SER A 613 8.26 22.83 -22.21
N GLU A 614 9.31 22.02 -22.40
CA GLU A 614 9.41 21.02 -23.48
C GLU A 614 8.32 19.93 -23.44
N LEU A 615 7.47 19.90 -22.40
CA LEU A 615 6.25 19.07 -22.40
C LEU A 615 5.32 19.45 -23.56
N VAL A 616 5.31 20.71 -23.98
CA VAL A 616 4.50 21.18 -25.12
C VAL A 616 4.87 20.41 -26.39
N THR A 617 6.17 20.26 -26.68
CA THR A 617 6.68 19.51 -27.82
C THR A 617 6.26 18.04 -27.79
N LEU A 618 6.25 17.41 -26.60
CA LEU A 618 5.79 16.03 -26.43
C LEU A 618 4.29 15.87 -26.73
N LEU A 619 3.49 16.89 -26.42
CA LEU A 619 2.02 16.89 -26.54
C LEU A 619 1.50 17.57 -27.83
N GLU A 620 2.41 18.02 -28.70
CA GLU A 620 2.10 18.70 -29.96
C GLU A 620 1.39 17.77 -30.96
N ASP A 621 1.77 16.49 -30.99
CA ASP A 621 1.21 15.47 -31.89
C ASP A 621 -0.31 15.37 -31.77
N GLU A 622 -1.05 15.63 -32.84
CA GLU A 622 -2.52 15.70 -32.88
C GLU A 622 -3.24 14.49 -32.24
N ARG A 623 -2.58 13.33 -32.18
CA ARG A 623 -3.12 12.08 -31.62
C ARG A 623 -3.37 12.11 -30.10
N TRP A 624 -2.82 13.08 -29.37
CA TRP A 624 -3.13 13.24 -27.94
C TRP A 624 -4.54 13.79 -27.72
N GLN A 625 -5.23 13.21 -26.74
CA GLN A 625 -6.48 13.70 -26.17
C GLN A 625 -6.31 13.94 -24.68
N MET A 626 -7.13 14.82 -24.10
CA MET A 626 -7.10 15.16 -22.68
C MET A 626 -8.47 14.93 -22.05
N LEU A 627 -8.53 14.18 -20.95
CA LEU A 627 -9.67 14.12 -20.05
C LEU A 627 -9.40 14.98 -18.83
N GLU A 628 -10.31 15.90 -18.57
CA GLU A 628 -10.39 16.63 -17.31
C GLU A 628 -11.29 15.86 -16.35
N VAL A 629 -10.73 15.48 -15.20
CA VAL A 629 -11.51 14.91 -14.10
C VAL A 629 -12.04 16.10 -13.31
N GLU A 630 -13.36 16.30 -13.32
CA GLU A 630 -13.98 17.37 -12.51
C GLU A 630 -13.67 17.12 -11.03
N ASP A 631 -12.97 18.07 -10.41
CA ASP A 631 -12.85 18.22 -8.95
C ASP A 631 -14.25 18.51 -8.40
N LYS A 632 -15.10 17.49 -8.28
CA LYS A 632 -16.22 17.59 -7.35
C LYS A 632 -15.59 17.72 -5.97
N PRO A 633 -15.97 18.73 -5.16
CA PRO A 633 -15.51 18.81 -3.79
C PRO A 633 -16.15 17.65 -3.04
N ASP A 634 -15.54 16.48 -3.15
CA ASP A 634 -15.80 15.37 -2.29
C ASP A 634 -15.47 15.85 -0.89
N TYR A 635 -16.50 15.95 -0.07
CA TYR A 635 -16.43 16.13 1.37
C TYR A 635 -15.81 14.91 2.07
N THR A 636 -14.88 14.23 1.41
CA THR A 636 -14.21 13.01 1.85
C THR A 636 -12.71 13.12 1.60
N SER A 637 -12.10 14.22 2.05
CA SER A 637 -10.72 14.11 2.52
C SER A 637 -10.76 13.23 3.77
N SER A 638 -10.29 12.00 3.62
CA SER A 638 -9.95 11.07 4.70
C SER A 638 -9.33 11.80 5.88
N SER A 639 -10.14 11.96 6.91
CA SER A 639 -9.77 12.60 8.17
C SER A 639 -10.67 12.02 9.25
N TYR A 640 -10.53 10.72 9.48
CA TYR A 640 -11.03 10.07 10.69
C TYR A 640 -9.86 9.83 11.62
N PHE A 641 -9.40 10.90 12.27
CA PHE A 641 -8.75 10.75 13.58
C PHE A 641 -9.84 10.36 14.60
N PRO A 642 -9.75 9.21 15.28
CA PRO A 642 -10.79 8.72 16.19
C PRO A 642 -10.68 9.34 17.59
N PHE A 643 -10.45 10.65 17.68
CA PHE A 643 -10.45 11.40 18.94
C PHE A 643 -11.03 12.79 18.74
N SER A 644 -12.33 12.89 18.47
CA SER A 644 -13.06 14.13 18.71
C SER A 644 -13.61 14.11 20.13
N ASN A 645 -12.88 14.80 21.00
CA ASN A 645 -13.36 15.33 22.26
C ASN A 645 -14.71 16.06 22.04
N PRO A 646 -15.70 15.98 22.95
CA PRO A 646 -17.03 16.58 22.74
C PRO A 646 -17.07 18.12 22.82
N SER A 647 -15.93 18.82 22.79
CA SER A 647 -15.86 20.27 23.03
C SER A 647 -15.76 21.15 21.77
N THR A 648 -15.75 20.62 20.55
CA THR A 648 -15.58 21.44 19.32
C THR A 648 -16.87 21.75 18.55
N LEU A 649 -18.05 21.54 19.14
CA LEU A 649 -19.35 21.76 18.50
C LEU A 649 -19.88 23.21 18.56
N ARG A 650 -19.01 24.23 18.47
CA ARG A 650 -19.47 25.61 18.24
C ARG A 650 -18.61 26.30 17.19
N TYR A 651 -19.30 26.95 16.26
CA TYR A 651 -18.81 27.69 15.08
C TYR A 651 -18.69 26.88 13.78
N ARG A 652 -19.86 26.63 13.15
CA ARG A 652 -19.97 26.48 11.70
C ARG A 652 -20.36 27.82 11.07
N PHE A 653 -19.46 28.39 10.27
CA PHE A 653 -19.82 29.30 9.19
C PHE A 653 -19.08 28.85 7.92
N PRO A 654 -19.76 28.62 6.78
CA PRO A 654 -19.11 28.25 5.53
C PRO A 654 -18.68 29.53 4.83
N ARG A 655 -17.39 29.89 4.90
CA ARG A 655 -16.81 30.83 3.94
C ARG A 655 -15.98 30.03 2.94
N ASN A 656 -16.52 29.91 1.72
CA ASN A 656 -15.80 29.51 0.52
C ASN A 656 -14.53 30.37 0.41
N ARG A 657 -13.35 29.81 0.70
CA ARG A 657 -12.06 30.51 0.70
C ARG A 657 -10.98 29.63 0.09
N SER A 658 -10.11 30.28 -0.67
CA SER A 658 -9.22 29.74 -1.72
C SER A 658 -8.35 28.57 -1.26
N LYS A 659 -8.81 27.34 -1.52
CA LYS A 659 -7.93 26.20 -1.65
C LYS A 659 -7.23 26.28 -3.00
N THR A 660 -5.92 26.07 -3.04
CA THR A 660 -5.19 25.88 -4.30
C THR A 660 -5.82 24.69 -5.03
N LYS A 661 -6.23 24.90 -6.27
CA LYS A 661 -6.89 23.87 -7.08
C LYS A 661 -5.84 22.87 -7.57
N PHE A 662 -6.21 21.59 -7.62
CA PHE A 662 -5.42 20.61 -8.35
C PHE A 662 -5.88 20.55 -9.80
N ALA A 663 -4.94 20.40 -10.71
CA ALA A 663 -5.21 20.02 -12.07
C ALA A 663 -5.16 18.48 -12.14
N GLN A 664 -6.33 17.85 -12.21
CA GLN A 664 -6.45 16.42 -12.51
C GLN A 664 -6.69 16.26 -14.00
N ARG A 665 -5.65 15.82 -14.71
CA ARG A 665 -5.63 15.68 -16.18
C ARG A 665 -5.09 14.33 -16.58
N VAL A 666 -5.75 13.69 -17.54
CA VAL A 666 -5.27 12.46 -18.16
C VAL A 666 -5.10 12.71 -19.65
N PHE A 667 -3.85 12.77 -20.10
CA PHE A 667 -3.50 12.78 -21.52
C PHE A 667 -3.35 11.34 -21.99
N PHE A 668 -3.93 11.01 -23.14
CA PHE A 668 -3.87 9.65 -23.69
C PHE A 668 -3.90 9.67 -25.22
N ARG A 669 -3.33 8.63 -25.83
CA ARG A 669 -3.37 8.37 -27.27
C ARG A 669 -4.22 7.14 -27.55
N LEU A 670 -4.95 7.16 -28.66
CA LEU A 670 -5.80 6.04 -29.09
C LEU A 670 -5.05 4.99 -29.91
N ASN A 671 -3.85 5.32 -30.41
CA ASN A 671 -3.03 4.43 -31.22
C ASN A 671 -1.74 4.01 -30.49
N ASN A 672 -1.09 2.97 -31.03
CA ASN A 672 0.12 2.36 -30.44
C ASN A 672 1.42 2.73 -31.17
N GLU A 673 1.35 3.59 -32.18
CA GLU A 673 2.53 3.98 -32.96
C GLU A 673 3.47 4.87 -32.13
N PRO A 674 4.80 4.74 -32.29
CA PRO A 674 5.75 5.67 -31.68
C PRO A 674 5.51 7.12 -32.10
N LEU A 675 5.87 8.05 -31.21
CA LEU A 675 5.93 9.47 -31.49
C LEU A 675 7.21 9.80 -32.27
N ASP A 676 7.08 10.66 -33.28
CA ASP A 676 8.22 11.16 -34.04
C ASP A 676 8.86 12.34 -33.31
N LEU A 677 9.61 12.03 -32.24
CA LEU A 677 10.32 13.02 -31.44
C LEU A 677 11.80 13.02 -31.82
N VAL A 678 12.31 14.20 -32.17
CA VAL A 678 13.74 14.46 -32.34
C VAL A 678 14.36 14.56 -30.95
N VAL A 679 15.28 13.66 -30.64
CA VAL A 679 15.99 13.69 -29.36
C VAL A 679 16.81 14.97 -29.30
N ALA A 680 16.64 15.76 -28.23
CA ALA A 680 17.45 16.95 -28.01
C ALA A 680 18.94 16.55 -28.00
N GLN A 681 19.71 17.18 -28.90
CA GLN A 681 21.17 17.00 -29.03
C GLN A 681 21.58 15.53 -29.25
N PRO A 682 21.29 14.96 -30.44
CA PRO A 682 21.56 13.56 -30.75
C PRO A 682 23.06 13.20 -30.73
N GLU A 683 23.93 14.20 -30.86
CA GLU A 683 25.40 14.08 -30.82
C GLU A 683 25.91 13.56 -29.46
N LEU A 684 25.16 13.80 -28.37
CA LEU A 684 25.57 13.43 -27.03
C LEU A 684 25.20 11.97 -26.70
N SER A 685 26.11 11.26 -26.05
CA SER A 685 25.84 9.93 -25.52
C SER A 685 24.71 9.96 -24.48
N ALA A 686 24.08 8.81 -24.25
CA ALA A 686 23.02 8.69 -23.23
C ALA A 686 23.49 9.14 -21.84
N LYS A 687 24.75 8.86 -21.48
CA LYS A 687 25.33 9.27 -20.21
C LYS A 687 25.55 10.78 -20.15
N GLU A 688 26.10 11.37 -21.20
CA GLU A 688 26.32 12.82 -21.28
C GLU A 688 25.00 13.59 -21.23
N ARG A 689 23.93 13.10 -21.88
CA ARG A 689 22.59 13.70 -21.80
C ARG A 689 22.00 13.63 -20.39
N GLU A 690 22.24 12.54 -19.67
CA GLU A 690 21.77 12.35 -18.30
C GLU A 690 22.54 13.21 -17.29
N GLU A 691 23.84 13.44 -17.50
CA GLU A 691 24.70 14.19 -16.57
C GLU A 691 24.83 15.67 -16.92
N ARG A 692 24.35 16.10 -18.10
CA ARG A 692 24.40 17.50 -18.54
C ARG A 692 23.71 18.44 -17.55
N GLU A 693 24.38 19.53 -17.23
CA GLU A 693 23.84 20.64 -16.45
C GLU A 693 22.81 21.44 -17.26
N ILE A 694 21.66 21.71 -16.65
CA ILE A 694 20.60 22.55 -17.19
C ILE A 694 20.55 23.84 -16.37
N THR A 695 21.09 24.91 -16.94
CA THR A 695 21.17 26.22 -16.29
C THR A 695 19.84 26.98 -16.40
N ASP A 696 19.60 27.91 -15.47
CA ASP A 696 18.39 28.75 -15.51
C ASP A 696 18.31 29.63 -16.76
N ALA A 697 19.46 29.95 -17.37
CA ALA A 697 19.51 30.67 -18.64
C ALA A 697 18.93 29.83 -19.80
N MET A 698 19.25 28.54 -19.85
CA MET A 698 18.69 27.62 -20.84
C MET A 698 17.18 27.43 -20.66
N ILE A 699 16.71 27.39 -19.41
CA ILE A 699 15.28 27.31 -19.10
C ILE A 699 14.57 28.57 -19.59
N LYS A 700 15.12 29.77 -19.33
CA LYS A 700 14.55 31.04 -19.82
C LYS A 700 14.53 31.14 -21.35
N GLU A 701 15.53 30.59 -22.02
CA GLU A 701 15.56 30.52 -23.48
C GLU A 701 14.45 29.61 -24.01
N SER A 702 14.30 28.40 -23.46
CA SER A 702 13.21 27.47 -23.79
C SER A 702 11.83 28.09 -23.47
N GLU A 703 11.68 28.77 -22.34
CA GLU A 703 10.48 29.54 -22.01
C GLU A 703 10.17 30.56 -23.11
N SER A 704 11.16 31.33 -23.57
CA SER A 704 10.92 32.32 -24.64
C SER A 704 10.50 31.71 -25.97
N ILE A 705 10.93 30.46 -26.26
CA ILE A 705 10.53 29.70 -27.44
C ILE A 705 9.10 29.17 -27.26
N CYS A 706 8.80 28.55 -26.11
CA CYS A 706 7.48 28.01 -25.77
C CYS A 706 6.43 29.10 -25.52
N GLU A 707 6.82 30.30 -25.06
CA GLU A 707 5.94 31.45 -24.86
C GLU A 707 5.42 31.99 -26.19
N ARG A 708 6.20 31.86 -27.28
CA ARG A 708 5.70 32.13 -28.65
C ARG A 708 4.64 31.09 -29.08
N SER A 709 4.60 29.94 -28.41
CA SER A 709 3.69 28.81 -28.63
C SER A 709 2.52 28.74 -27.65
N LEU A 710 2.25 29.79 -26.85
CA LEU A 710 1.18 29.90 -25.81
C LEU A 710 -0.28 29.76 -26.33
N GLY A 711 -0.47 29.21 -27.54
CA GLY A 711 -1.75 28.75 -28.08
C GLY A 711 -1.88 27.23 -28.11
N HIS A 712 -1.08 26.47 -27.35
CA HIS A 712 -1.18 25.01 -27.33
C HIS A 712 -2.58 24.56 -26.87
N ARG A 713 -3.16 23.57 -27.55
CA ARG A 713 -4.55 23.12 -27.34
C ARG A 713 -4.92 22.71 -25.91
N PHE A 714 -3.94 22.37 -25.07
CA PHE A 714 -4.16 21.98 -23.68
C PHE A 714 -3.92 23.11 -22.67
N TRP A 715 -3.28 24.21 -23.09
CA TRP A 715 -3.02 25.41 -22.28
C TRP A 715 -3.56 26.64 -23.03
N VAL A 716 -4.88 26.79 -23.03
CA VAL A 716 -5.54 27.90 -23.73
C VAL A 716 -5.47 29.17 -22.88
N ARG A 717 -4.90 30.24 -23.45
CA ARG A 717 -4.88 31.57 -22.84
C ARG A 717 -6.32 32.06 -22.67
N ARG A 718 -6.77 32.30 -21.42
CA ARG A 718 -8.04 33.01 -21.18
C ARG A 718 -7.86 34.47 -21.57
N GLU A 719 -8.30 34.83 -22.77
CA GLU A 719 -8.39 36.22 -23.20
C GLU A 719 -9.33 36.99 -22.27
N GLY A 720 -8.78 37.83 -21.38
CA GLY A 720 -9.58 38.63 -20.46
C GLY A 720 -8.81 39.43 -19.41
N GLN A 721 -7.56 39.05 -19.07
CA GLN A 721 -6.80 39.75 -18.02
C GLN A 721 -5.92 40.91 -18.51
N GLU A 722 -5.65 41.03 -19.80
CA GLU A 722 -4.77 42.11 -20.33
C GLU A 722 -5.47 43.47 -20.52
N LYS A 723 -6.81 43.54 -20.41
CA LYS A 723 -7.52 44.82 -20.58
C LYS A 723 -7.64 45.67 -19.31
N ALA A 724 -7.06 45.25 -18.18
CA ALA A 724 -7.18 45.97 -16.91
C ALA A 724 -5.98 46.88 -16.57
N GLU A 725 -4.85 46.78 -17.27
CA GLU A 725 -3.64 47.56 -16.94
C GLU A 725 -3.37 48.75 -17.87
N GLY A 726 -4.28 49.06 -18.79
CA GLY A 726 -4.09 50.14 -19.76
C GLY A 726 -5.33 50.99 -19.97
N LYS A 727 -5.77 51.73 -18.93
CA LYS A 727 -6.58 52.96 -19.08
C LYS A 727 -6.60 53.75 -17.78
N VAL A 728 -5.59 54.61 -17.63
CA VAL A 728 -5.69 55.83 -16.84
C VAL A 728 -6.43 56.84 -17.72
N GLU A 729 -7.66 57.17 -17.37
CA GLU A 729 -8.24 58.46 -17.76
C GLU A 729 -9.23 58.93 -16.69
N GLU A 730 -8.97 60.15 -16.24
CA GLU A 730 -9.70 60.93 -15.24
C GLU A 730 -11.20 61.03 -15.55
N LYS A 731 -12.02 60.86 -14.50
CA LYS A 731 -13.14 61.78 -14.28
C LYS A 731 -13.48 61.88 -12.80
N ASP A 732 -13.06 63.03 -12.28
CA ASP A 732 -13.26 63.55 -10.95
C ASP A 732 -14.73 63.92 -10.69
N GLY A 733 -15.21 63.84 -9.43
CA GLY A 733 -16.65 63.95 -9.17
C GLY A 733 -17.21 63.93 -7.75
N LYS A 734 -16.52 64.50 -6.75
CA LYS A 734 -17.08 65.14 -5.52
C LYS A 734 -17.92 64.31 -4.51
N ARG A 735 -17.37 64.15 -3.30
CA ARG A 735 -17.78 64.80 -2.00
C ARG A 735 -16.88 64.24 -0.88
N LYS A 736 -15.85 64.99 -0.44
CA LYS A 736 -15.76 65.88 0.77
C LYS A 736 -16.01 65.13 2.10
N TRP A 737 -15.24 65.24 3.18
CA TRP A 737 -14.12 66.11 3.63
C TRP A 737 -13.56 65.41 4.91
N SER A 738 -12.24 65.15 5.06
CA SER A 738 -11.23 65.83 5.92
C SER A 738 -11.59 65.92 7.43
N ASP A 739 -10.69 65.80 8.41
CA ASP A 739 -9.34 66.34 8.61
C ASP A 739 -8.48 65.32 9.41
N ASN A 740 -7.21 65.04 9.09
CA ASN A 740 -5.96 65.81 9.25
C ASN A 740 -5.30 65.50 10.60
N ASP A 741 -4.14 64.82 10.58
CA ASP A 741 -3.11 64.96 11.61
C ASP A 741 -1.75 64.49 11.07
N GLU A 742 -0.91 65.48 10.74
CA GLU A 742 0.54 65.36 10.75
C GLU A 742 1.03 65.37 12.20
N ASN A 743 2.07 64.56 12.46
CA ASN A 743 2.92 64.45 13.67
C ASN A 743 2.62 63.25 14.58
N GLY A 744 3.62 62.41 14.78
CA GLY A 744 3.64 61.51 15.93
C GLY A 744 4.46 60.24 15.75
N VAL A 745 5.78 60.37 15.87
CA VAL A 745 6.65 59.28 16.35
C VAL A 745 6.07 58.76 17.67
N ASN A 746 5.62 57.51 17.73
CA ASN A 746 5.62 56.60 18.91
C ASN A 746 4.63 55.43 18.70
N GLY A 747 5.13 54.26 18.30
CA GLY A 747 4.36 53.01 18.23
C GLY A 747 5.02 51.81 18.93
N GLU A 748 6.16 52.02 19.60
CA GLU A 748 6.90 50.96 20.31
C GLU A 748 6.68 50.97 21.84
N LYS A 749 5.89 51.91 22.38
CA LYS A 749 5.66 52.03 23.85
C LYS A 749 4.36 51.43 24.37
N GLU A 750 3.42 51.03 23.52
CA GLU A 750 2.15 50.42 23.97
C GLU A 750 2.21 48.88 24.09
N ALA A 751 3.28 48.25 23.57
CA ALA A 751 3.53 46.81 23.77
C ALA A 751 4.19 46.52 25.13
N GLU A 752 5.01 47.43 25.67
CA GLU A 752 5.68 47.26 26.97
C GLU A 752 4.77 47.56 28.18
N GLU A 753 3.75 48.40 28.03
CA GLU A 753 2.87 48.78 29.14
C GLU A 753 1.75 47.75 29.42
N MET A 754 1.47 46.85 28.47
CA MET A 754 0.48 45.77 28.63
C MET A 754 1.08 44.48 29.22
N GLU A 755 2.42 44.36 29.26
CA GLU A 755 3.14 43.21 29.84
C GLU A 755 3.53 43.43 31.31
N ALA A 756 3.44 44.67 31.82
CA ALA A 756 3.79 45.06 33.19
C ALA A 756 2.65 44.92 34.24
N LYS A 757 1.46 44.41 33.88
CA LYS A 757 0.30 44.27 34.81
C LYS A 757 -0.21 42.84 34.99
N ARG A 758 0.70 41.87 35.17
CA ARG A 758 0.37 40.55 35.76
C ARG A 758 0.75 40.52 37.24
N PRO A 759 -0.20 40.37 38.18
CA PRO A 759 0.15 40.20 39.58
C PRO A 759 0.71 38.79 39.83
N ARG A 760 1.91 38.78 40.41
CA ARG A 760 2.67 37.62 40.88
C ARG A 760 2.20 37.32 42.31
N ILE A 761 1.64 36.14 42.56
CA ILE A 761 1.50 35.59 43.92
C ILE A 761 2.38 34.35 43.97
N GLU A 762 3.53 34.51 44.62
CA GLU A 762 4.33 33.41 45.14
C GLU A 762 3.68 32.90 46.44
N ARG A 763 3.66 31.59 46.66
CA ARG A 763 4.07 31.00 47.94
C ARG A 763 4.30 29.50 47.84
N GLU A 764 5.39 29.13 48.49
CA GLU A 764 5.93 27.81 48.74
C GLU A 764 5.00 26.93 49.59
N GLY A 765 5.24 25.62 49.53
CA GLY A 765 4.89 24.69 50.62
C GLY A 765 3.89 23.59 50.25
N PHE A 766 4.16 22.41 50.80
CA PHE A 766 3.37 21.17 50.82
C PHE A 766 3.78 20.04 49.85
N ALA A 767 4.92 19.45 50.19
CA ALA A 767 4.98 18.00 50.42
C ALA A 767 3.97 17.58 51.50
N GLU A 768 3.61 16.28 51.50
CA GLU A 768 2.60 15.61 52.34
C GLU A 768 1.16 15.70 51.82
N PHE A 769 0.72 14.68 51.08
CA PHE A 769 -0.59 14.03 51.25
C PHE A 769 -0.62 12.74 50.40
N PHE A 770 0.24 11.79 50.75
CA PHE A 770 -0.04 10.37 50.55
C PHE A 770 -0.57 9.85 51.88
N HIS A 771 -1.89 9.70 52.01
CA HIS A 771 -2.53 8.70 52.86
C HIS A 771 -4.05 8.73 52.64
N VAL A 772 -4.62 7.54 52.39
CA VAL A 772 -6.05 7.16 52.43
C VAL A 772 -6.87 7.48 51.17
N LEU A 773 -6.81 6.62 50.15
CA LEU A 773 -7.77 5.53 49.86
C LEU A 773 -7.42 4.83 48.54
#